data_AF-A0A3D9V2U3-F1
#
_entry.id   AF-A0A3D9V2U3-F1
#
_cell.length_a   1.000
_cell.length_b   1.000
_cell.length_c   1.000
_cell.angle_alpha   90.00
_cell.angle_beta   90.00
_cell.angle_gamma   90.00
#
_symmetry.space_group_name_H-M   'P 1'
#
loop_
_entity.id
_entity.type
_entity.pdbx_description
1 polymer ?
#
loop_
_entity_poly.entity_id
_entity_poly.type
_entity_poly.pdbx_seq_one_letter_code
_entity_poly.pdbx_strand_id
1 'polypeptide(L)'
;MSSTASVRRLARSGTLNLAGTLVGGIAGIALVIVVTNGAHADVAGTLFAATSFFLLTTAVATLGTDAGLAHTIQRQLAAGRPAGAAAATRTALRVVGCLSVALAGMVWVAAPTLTGLVSHDTDPATLVATLRVLAVLLPVATAYEVLLATTLAYGTARANVLVEKLGRLPTQTALVAVATLVGAGPVGLSIAWGAPYVVGLAIVGWWCLRLMRGHGAVAPLTEAEQAEVTRAFWAFTTPRAAGRICQVALQRADIVLVAALLGPADAAVYTAATRFLVLGQLATQAVQQVLQPQLSGLFARGDLAEVRRLFVVATAWLMALAWPVYLVSAVAAPVLLQVFGEGYGDGRATVVILCLTMLGATACGSVDVVLLMAGRSRASLVNNAAALVVDIVLLFLLVPSLGITGAALAWAAALAVRNVLPMVQVRRAFGVSSLGAPVAWVAASAAVCFGLAPLVVTLVVPPTPSSMAVWLPAAGLAYAGLLWRGRRILQLSAFRTAFPVPRPHAVLRRLTRLATALLARVTRLLRRLPIPHRVRVALSTLLLRRPGLAEVPLDRLLLGVQDGVSTSEYAERFDDLLWASTPIAQGPHAWLLRAAAERGSAGLSDEEILASPYGTHARRCLQLTGRYFSATDDAGIVAEARSFLARAGEHHAAPVPVPAGVVSNELAEARPVAHPGTDSGGVPPEAALRTGSHAHSGPRDPILVAPIRDSDCFQILDGHHRLAMLAHRGARTAHVKVKRIPVTTPLQDLLSRMSWIGGKKELYQPIDAPELRQRWVVVRRCTDRLALMERFLAEHDIQPPGRDYLDVASCYGWFVHQMSERGFAAYGVERDPLAPRLGAAVYGLDPGRIHVGDAVEFLREAESSGRRWDVVSCFSLLHHFVLGRGSTTAEELVRLLDQAAGRVLFLDTGQEHEAWFAHSLKGWNAESIAAFLREHTTFDEVVDLGPDQDAVGPYADNYGRHLFACIRR
;
A
#
# COMPACT_ATOMS: atom_id res chain seq x y z
N MET A 1 3.32 28.08 -0.65
CA MET A 1 3.37 26.60 -0.55
C MET A 1 2.30 26.00 -1.46
N SER A 2 2.71 25.32 -2.54
CA SER A 2 1.90 25.08 -3.73
C SER A 2 0.72 24.10 -3.53
N SER A 3 -0.44 24.46 -4.12
CA SER A 3 -1.69 23.68 -4.06
C SER A 3 -1.52 22.23 -4.56
N THR A 4 -0.57 21.97 -5.44
CA THR A 4 -0.27 20.64 -6.03
C THR A 4 0.24 19.62 -5.00
N ALA A 5 1.05 20.03 -4.02
CA ALA A 5 1.52 19.14 -2.96
C ALA A 5 0.41 18.76 -1.96
N SER A 6 -0.59 19.65 -1.78
CA SER A 6 -1.77 19.40 -0.96
C SER A 6 -2.74 18.43 -1.64
N VAL A 7 -3.01 18.63 -2.94
CA VAL A 7 -3.89 17.79 -3.76
C VAL A 7 -3.33 16.37 -3.90
N ARG A 8 -2.01 16.22 -4.13
CA ARG A 8 -1.37 14.90 -4.21
C ARG A 8 -1.38 14.15 -2.87
N ARG A 9 -1.26 14.86 -1.74
CA ARG A 9 -1.40 14.26 -0.39
C ARG A 9 -2.84 13.85 -0.11
N LEU A 10 -3.81 14.66 -0.49
CA LEU A 10 -5.24 14.37 -0.35
C LEU A 10 -5.65 13.15 -1.20
N ALA A 11 -5.22 13.08 -2.46
CA ALA A 11 -5.49 11.93 -3.34
C ALA A 11 -4.82 10.63 -2.85
N ARG A 12 -3.58 10.71 -2.33
CA ARG A 12 -2.90 9.55 -1.70
C ARG A 12 -3.63 9.09 -0.44
N SER A 13 -4.11 10.02 0.38
CA SER A 13 -4.88 9.72 1.59
C SER A 13 -6.23 9.06 1.26
N GLY A 14 -6.95 9.58 0.26
CA GLY A 14 -8.23 9.04 -0.20
C GLY A 14 -8.12 7.61 -0.76
N THR A 15 -7.14 7.36 -1.63
CA THR A 15 -6.90 6.01 -2.18
C THR A 15 -6.52 4.98 -1.12
N LEU A 16 -5.68 5.34 -0.15
CA LEU A 16 -5.35 4.50 1.02
C LEU A 16 -6.60 4.23 1.87
N ASN A 17 -7.42 5.24 2.09
CA ASN A 17 -8.65 5.11 2.87
C ASN A 17 -9.65 4.16 2.24
N LEU A 18 -9.87 4.27 0.92
CA LEU A 18 -10.74 3.38 0.15
C LEU A 18 -10.22 1.94 0.14
N ALA A 19 -8.93 1.74 -0.11
CA ALA A 19 -8.30 0.42 -0.08
C ALA A 19 -8.45 -0.23 1.30
N GLY A 20 -8.24 0.54 2.37
CA GLY A 20 -8.50 0.08 3.74
C GLY A 20 -9.97 -0.27 3.96
N THR A 21 -10.92 0.56 3.52
CA THR A 21 -12.35 0.27 3.67
C THR A 21 -12.71 -1.05 2.98
N LEU A 22 -12.20 -1.29 1.77
CA LEU A 22 -12.44 -2.53 1.04
C LEU A 22 -11.93 -3.75 1.81
N VAL A 23 -10.68 -3.70 2.29
CA VAL A 23 -10.10 -4.80 3.10
C VAL A 23 -10.90 -5.02 4.38
N GLY A 24 -11.26 -3.94 5.09
CA GLY A 24 -12.08 -4.02 6.30
C GLY A 24 -13.48 -4.59 6.05
N GLY A 25 -14.11 -4.22 4.93
CA GLY A 25 -15.40 -4.75 4.51
C GLY A 25 -15.33 -6.24 4.19
N ILE A 26 -14.30 -6.68 3.45
CA ILE A 26 -14.06 -8.10 3.15
C ILE A 26 -13.80 -8.88 4.45
N ALA A 27 -12.96 -8.36 5.36
CA ALA A 27 -12.72 -8.98 6.65
C ALA A 27 -14.02 -9.11 7.46
N GLY A 28 -14.88 -8.08 7.46
CA GLY A 28 -16.18 -8.12 8.13
C GLY A 28 -17.16 -9.16 7.56
N ILE A 29 -17.12 -9.42 6.25
CA ILE A 29 -17.89 -10.51 5.62
C ILE A 29 -17.28 -11.86 5.98
N ALA A 30 -15.95 -11.98 5.89
CA ALA A 30 -15.22 -13.20 6.23
C ALA A 30 -15.44 -13.60 7.70
N LEU A 31 -15.50 -12.64 8.63
CA LEU A 31 -15.85 -12.88 10.02
C LEU A 31 -17.21 -13.59 10.16
N VAL A 32 -18.22 -13.14 9.40
CA VAL A 32 -19.53 -13.79 9.44
C VAL A 32 -19.45 -15.20 8.87
N ILE A 33 -18.82 -15.37 7.70
CA ILE A 33 -18.64 -16.70 7.07
C ILE A 33 -17.96 -17.68 8.03
N VAL A 34 -16.88 -17.25 8.69
CA VAL A 34 -16.14 -18.08 9.65
C VAL A 34 -17.03 -18.52 10.82
N VAL A 35 -17.78 -17.58 11.39
CA VAL A 35 -18.64 -17.86 12.54
C VAL A 35 -19.81 -18.76 12.14
N THR A 36 -20.46 -18.50 11.00
CA THR A 36 -21.65 -19.25 10.57
C THR A 36 -21.31 -20.67 10.09
N ASN A 37 -20.13 -20.90 9.49
CA ASN A 37 -19.69 -22.22 9.05
C ASN A 37 -19.01 -23.04 10.15
N GLY A 38 -18.46 -22.40 11.17
CA GLY A 38 -17.70 -23.08 12.22
C GLY A 38 -18.41 -23.18 13.56
N ALA A 39 -19.57 -22.56 13.73
CA ALA A 39 -20.41 -22.68 14.92
C ALA A 39 -21.89 -22.88 14.54
N HIS A 40 -22.65 -23.51 15.43
CA HIS A 40 -24.10 -23.63 15.28
C HIS A 40 -24.78 -22.24 15.23
N ALA A 41 -25.92 -22.16 14.55
CA ALA A 41 -26.65 -20.91 14.34
C ALA A 41 -26.98 -20.18 15.66
N ASP A 42 -27.26 -20.90 16.74
CA ASP A 42 -27.52 -20.30 18.06
C ASP A 42 -26.30 -19.58 18.65
N VAL A 43 -25.12 -20.21 18.54
CA VAL A 43 -23.84 -19.64 19.00
C VAL A 43 -23.47 -18.43 18.15
N ALA A 44 -23.60 -18.55 16.82
CA ALA A 44 -23.36 -17.47 15.87
C ALA A 44 -24.28 -16.26 16.14
N GLY A 45 -25.57 -16.54 16.32
CA GLY A 45 -26.60 -15.58 16.64
C GLY A 45 -26.35 -14.84 17.94
N THR A 46 -25.99 -15.58 18.99
CA THR A 46 -25.65 -15.04 20.31
C THR A 46 -24.49 -14.05 20.20
N LEU A 47 -23.44 -14.43 19.46
CA LEU A 47 -22.29 -13.55 19.22
C LEU A 47 -22.71 -12.29 18.42
N PHE A 48 -23.48 -12.43 17.35
CA PHE A 48 -23.88 -11.29 16.51
C PHE A 48 -24.82 -10.34 17.24
N ALA A 49 -25.75 -10.85 18.04
CA ALA A 49 -26.65 -10.05 18.88
C ALA A 49 -25.85 -9.32 19.96
N ALA A 50 -25.00 -10.03 20.72
CA ALA A 50 -24.22 -9.44 21.80
C ALA A 50 -23.22 -8.38 21.28
N THR A 51 -22.54 -8.65 20.16
CA THR A 51 -21.63 -7.67 19.55
C THR A 51 -22.39 -6.48 18.95
N SER A 52 -23.60 -6.66 18.42
CA SER A 52 -24.43 -5.55 17.95
C SER A 52 -24.92 -4.67 19.10
N PHE A 53 -25.34 -5.28 20.22
CA PHE A 53 -25.68 -4.58 21.46
C PHE A 53 -24.48 -3.81 22.03
N PHE A 54 -23.30 -4.43 22.01
CA PHE A 54 -22.05 -3.78 22.41
C PHE A 54 -21.73 -2.55 21.55
N LEU A 55 -21.89 -2.64 20.22
CA LEU A 55 -21.66 -1.51 19.31
C LEU A 55 -22.69 -0.37 19.51
N LEU A 56 -23.94 -0.70 19.84
CA LEU A 56 -24.95 0.30 20.22
C LEU A 56 -24.54 1.02 21.50
N THR A 57 -24.15 0.26 22.53
CA THR A 57 -23.70 0.81 23.81
C THR A 57 -22.44 1.67 23.63
N THR A 58 -21.52 1.26 22.75
CA THR A 58 -20.33 2.03 22.39
C THR A 58 -20.70 3.35 21.72
N ALA A 59 -21.66 3.37 20.79
CA ALA A 59 -22.11 4.60 20.14
C ALA A 59 -22.76 5.60 21.10
N VAL A 60 -23.49 5.11 22.11
CA VAL A 60 -24.01 5.95 23.20
C VAL A 60 -22.86 6.47 24.07
N ALA A 61 -21.93 5.60 24.45
CA ALA A 61 -20.81 5.96 25.32
C ALA A 61 -19.86 6.99 24.69
N THR A 62 -19.63 6.94 23.37
CA THR A 62 -18.72 7.87 22.67
C THR A 62 -19.33 9.22 22.33
N LEU A 63 -20.66 9.39 22.46
CA LEU A 63 -21.37 10.67 22.27
C LEU A 63 -20.99 11.43 20.97
N GLY A 64 -20.67 10.73 19.88
CA GLY A 64 -20.29 11.37 18.61
C GLY A 64 -19.05 12.28 18.70
N THR A 65 -18.14 11.98 19.64
CA THR A 65 -16.92 12.75 19.87
C THR A 65 -15.96 12.76 18.68
N ASP A 66 -16.12 11.86 17.70
CA ASP A 66 -15.33 11.81 16.48
C ASP A 66 -15.43 13.09 15.65
N ALA A 67 -16.65 13.57 15.39
CA ALA A 67 -16.89 14.83 14.68
C ALA A 67 -16.45 16.04 15.50
N GLY A 68 -16.66 16.00 16.81
CA GLY A 68 -16.25 17.05 17.75
C GLY A 68 -14.73 17.23 17.81
N LEU A 69 -13.99 16.13 17.88
CA LEU A 69 -12.53 16.11 17.91
C LEU A 69 -11.97 16.62 16.59
N ALA A 70 -12.49 16.15 15.45
CA ALA A 70 -12.11 16.64 14.13
C ALA A 70 -12.23 18.16 14.03
N HIS A 71 -13.39 18.71 14.39
CA HIS A 71 -13.65 20.15 14.33
C HIS A 71 -12.75 20.95 15.30
N THR A 72 -12.73 20.59 16.58
CA THR A 72 -12.05 21.37 17.61
C THR A 72 -10.53 21.29 17.49
N ILE A 73 -9.96 20.11 17.22
CA ILE A 73 -8.51 19.95 17.05
C ILE A 73 -8.03 20.71 15.82
N GLN A 74 -8.70 20.59 14.67
CA GLN A 74 -8.30 21.31 13.45
C GLN A 74 -8.36 22.82 13.65
N ARG A 75 -9.39 23.33 14.34
CA ARG A 75 -9.51 24.75 14.67
C ARG A 75 -8.39 25.23 15.61
N GLN A 76 -8.07 24.46 16.64
CA GLN A 76 -7.01 24.83 17.60
C GLN A 76 -5.61 24.77 16.97
N LEU A 77 -5.34 23.77 16.12
CA LEU A 77 -4.08 23.68 15.38
C LEU A 77 -3.95 24.82 14.36
N ALA A 78 -5.04 25.17 13.65
CA ALA A 78 -5.04 26.31 12.74
C ALA A 78 -4.82 27.65 13.46
N ALA A 79 -5.27 27.77 14.71
CA ALA A 79 -5.03 28.92 15.56
C ALA A 79 -3.65 28.92 16.25
N GLY A 80 -2.77 27.94 15.95
CA GLY A 80 -1.44 27.85 16.57
C GLY A 80 -1.47 27.46 18.05
N ARG A 81 -2.56 26.85 18.54
CA ARG A 81 -2.77 26.49 19.96
C ARG A 81 -2.80 24.96 20.17
N PRO A 82 -1.65 24.26 20.07
CA PRO A 82 -1.58 22.81 20.25
C PRO A 82 -2.02 22.31 21.64
N ALA A 83 -1.88 23.13 22.69
CA ALA A 83 -2.42 22.82 24.03
C ALA A 83 -3.95 22.70 24.03
N GLY A 84 -4.66 23.49 23.20
CA GLY A 84 -6.10 23.39 22.97
C GLY A 84 -6.53 22.05 22.36
N ALA A 85 -5.74 21.52 21.42
CA ALA A 85 -6.00 20.20 20.83
C ALA A 85 -5.81 19.06 21.84
N ALA A 86 -4.76 19.15 22.67
CA ALA A 86 -4.53 18.21 23.76
C ALA A 86 -5.65 18.27 24.82
N ALA A 87 -6.11 19.47 25.16
CA ALA A 87 -7.22 19.68 26.09
C ALA A 87 -8.51 19.05 25.57
N ALA A 88 -8.87 19.26 24.30
CA ALA A 88 -10.05 18.62 23.69
C ALA A 88 -9.99 17.09 23.77
N THR A 89 -8.82 16.50 23.51
CA THR A 89 -8.59 15.05 23.61
C THR A 89 -8.79 14.54 25.06
N ARG A 90 -8.23 15.24 26.05
CA ARG A 90 -8.39 14.90 27.48
C ARG A 90 -9.84 15.03 27.94
N THR A 91 -10.53 16.10 27.53
CA THR A 91 -11.94 16.32 27.83
C THR A 91 -12.80 15.19 27.28
N ALA A 92 -12.58 14.78 26.02
CA ALA A 92 -13.28 13.66 25.41
C ALA A 92 -13.00 12.34 26.17
N LEU A 93 -11.73 12.01 26.43
CA LEU A 93 -11.37 10.78 27.15
C LEU A 93 -11.95 10.71 28.57
N ARG A 94 -12.00 11.81 29.30
CA ARG A 94 -12.57 11.84 30.66
C ARG A 94 -14.07 11.58 30.64
N VAL A 95 -14.83 12.33 29.85
CA VAL A 95 -16.30 12.20 29.80
C VAL A 95 -16.70 10.84 29.22
N VAL A 96 -16.09 10.43 28.11
CA VAL A 96 -16.36 9.13 27.48
C VAL A 96 -15.90 7.98 28.39
N GLY A 97 -14.75 8.12 29.06
CA GLY A 97 -14.26 7.15 30.04
C GLY A 97 -15.26 6.94 31.17
N CYS A 98 -15.68 8.02 31.86
CA CYS A 98 -16.67 7.95 32.92
C CYS A 98 -18.00 7.35 32.46
N LEU A 99 -18.53 7.80 31.32
CA LEU A 99 -19.79 7.29 30.77
C LEU A 99 -19.68 5.81 30.38
N SER A 100 -18.57 5.40 29.75
CA SER A 100 -18.36 4.01 29.34
C SER A 100 -18.21 3.07 30.54
N VAL A 101 -17.57 3.48 31.62
CA VAL A 101 -17.49 2.70 32.87
C VAL A 101 -18.87 2.61 33.54
N ALA A 102 -19.63 3.71 33.57
CA ALA A 102 -20.99 3.70 34.12
C ALA A 102 -21.92 2.77 33.31
N LEU A 103 -21.88 2.85 31.98
CA LEU A 103 -22.65 1.97 31.09
C LEU A 103 -22.19 0.51 31.18
N ALA A 104 -20.89 0.25 31.32
CA ALA A 104 -20.36 -1.08 31.55
C ALA A 104 -20.90 -1.68 32.86
N GLY A 105 -20.90 -0.91 33.95
CA GLY A 105 -21.49 -1.30 35.23
C GLY A 105 -22.99 -1.57 35.12
N MET A 106 -23.72 -0.70 34.41
CA MET A 106 -25.16 -0.88 34.15
C MET A 106 -25.43 -2.16 33.37
N VAL A 107 -24.70 -2.43 32.28
CA VAL A 107 -24.84 -3.67 31.51
C VAL A 107 -24.46 -4.90 32.34
N TRP A 108 -23.42 -4.81 33.17
CA TRP A 108 -23.00 -5.90 34.04
C TRP A 108 -24.11 -6.33 35.03
N VAL A 109 -24.78 -5.35 35.63
CA VAL A 109 -25.89 -5.56 36.57
C VAL A 109 -27.16 -5.98 35.84
N ALA A 110 -27.47 -5.37 34.70
CA ALA A 110 -28.66 -5.66 33.90
C ALA A 110 -28.54 -6.94 33.06
N ALA A 111 -27.35 -7.55 32.92
CA ALA A 111 -27.17 -8.72 32.06
C ALA A 111 -28.19 -9.84 32.34
N PRO A 112 -28.46 -10.26 33.60
CA PRO A 112 -29.45 -11.31 33.89
C PRO A 112 -30.89 -10.93 33.52
N THR A 113 -31.28 -9.66 33.69
CA THR A 113 -32.63 -9.20 33.34
C THR A 113 -32.78 -9.09 31.83
N LEU A 114 -31.75 -8.60 31.13
CA LEU A 114 -31.70 -8.52 29.67
C LEU A 114 -31.78 -9.91 29.02
N THR A 115 -31.15 -10.92 29.61
CA THR A 115 -31.26 -12.30 29.11
C THR A 115 -32.64 -12.90 29.31
N GLY A 116 -33.38 -12.48 30.34
CA GLY A 116 -34.75 -12.91 30.57
C GLY A 116 -35.76 -12.36 29.56
N LEU A 117 -35.37 -11.36 28.75
CA LEU A 117 -36.19 -10.79 27.68
C LEU A 117 -35.97 -11.47 26.30
N VAL A 118 -34.97 -12.35 26.20
CA VAL A 118 -34.66 -13.11 24.99
C VAL A 118 -35.42 -14.44 25.03
N SER A 119 -35.85 -14.95 23.87
CA SER A 119 -36.62 -16.20 23.76
C SER A 119 -35.97 -17.38 24.51
N HIS A 120 -36.82 -18.25 25.06
CA HIS A 120 -36.48 -19.25 26.10
C HIS A 120 -35.48 -20.35 25.70
N ASP A 121 -35.07 -20.44 24.43
CA ASP A 121 -34.28 -21.56 23.91
C ASP A 121 -32.75 -21.40 24.10
N THR A 122 -32.28 -20.26 24.61
CA THR A 122 -30.84 -20.00 24.82
C THR A 122 -30.44 -20.23 26.27
N ASP A 123 -29.28 -20.86 26.51
CA ASP A 123 -28.69 -20.94 27.85
C ASP A 123 -28.46 -19.52 28.43
N PRO A 124 -29.26 -19.09 29.44
CA PRO A 124 -29.19 -17.73 29.96
C PRO A 124 -27.82 -17.44 30.59
N ALA A 125 -27.18 -18.44 31.19
CA ALA A 125 -25.88 -18.27 31.84
C ALA A 125 -24.79 -17.88 30.83
N THR A 126 -24.80 -18.52 29.67
CA THR A 126 -23.85 -18.24 28.57
C THR A 126 -24.05 -16.84 27.98
N LEU A 127 -25.30 -16.40 27.79
CA LEU A 127 -25.59 -15.06 27.28
C LEU A 127 -25.21 -13.98 28.32
N VAL A 128 -25.48 -14.20 29.61
CA VAL A 128 -25.03 -13.30 30.70
C VAL A 128 -23.51 -13.17 30.70
N ALA A 129 -22.79 -14.29 30.61
CA ALA A 129 -21.33 -14.29 30.58
C ALA A 129 -20.78 -13.52 29.36
N THR A 130 -21.38 -13.74 28.18
CA THR A 130 -21.04 -13.02 26.95
C THR A 130 -21.23 -11.51 27.08
N LEU A 131 -22.37 -11.05 27.60
CA LEU A 131 -22.65 -9.63 27.81
C LEU A 131 -21.68 -8.99 28.83
N ARG A 132 -21.34 -9.71 29.90
CA ARG A 132 -20.40 -9.24 30.93
C ARG A 132 -18.97 -9.10 30.40
N VAL A 133 -18.51 -10.03 29.57
CA VAL A 133 -17.20 -9.92 28.89
C VAL A 133 -17.15 -8.68 28.01
N LEU A 134 -18.19 -8.43 27.22
CA LEU A 134 -18.27 -7.24 26.37
C LEU A 134 -18.42 -5.95 27.19
N ALA A 135 -19.12 -5.98 28.32
CA ALA A 135 -19.20 -4.84 29.24
C ALA A 135 -17.82 -4.41 29.76
N VAL A 136 -16.97 -5.36 30.17
CA VAL A 136 -15.59 -5.06 30.61
C VAL A 136 -14.74 -4.47 29.48
N LEU A 137 -15.00 -4.86 28.23
CA LEU A 137 -14.31 -4.33 27.06
C LEU A 137 -14.75 -2.90 26.70
N LEU A 138 -15.93 -2.46 27.13
CA LEU A 138 -16.53 -1.20 26.69
C LEU A 138 -15.62 0.03 26.92
N PRO A 139 -15.01 0.25 28.10
CA PRO A 139 -14.10 1.39 28.31
C PRO A 139 -12.85 1.34 27.43
N VAL A 140 -12.38 0.14 27.09
CA VAL A 140 -11.22 -0.04 26.19
C VAL A 140 -11.60 0.35 24.77
N ALA A 141 -12.75 -0.10 24.29
CA ALA A 141 -13.21 0.17 22.93
C ALA A 141 -13.55 1.65 22.72
N THR A 142 -14.19 2.30 23.69
CA THR A 142 -14.53 3.72 23.60
C THR A 142 -13.27 4.60 23.64
N ALA A 143 -12.30 4.28 24.51
CA ALA A 143 -11.01 4.95 24.52
C ALA A 143 -10.25 4.76 23.19
N TYR A 144 -10.32 3.55 22.62
CA TYR A 144 -9.73 3.25 21.31
C TYR A 144 -10.34 4.15 20.21
N GLU A 145 -11.67 4.25 20.15
CA GLU A 145 -12.37 5.09 19.16
C GLU A 145 -12.02 6.58 19.31
N VAL A 146 -12.00 7.09 20.54
CA VAL A 146 -11.64 8.49 20.84
C VAL A 146 -10.22 8.81 20.39
N LEU A 147 -9.26 7.94 20.71
CA LEU A 147 -7.87 8.15 20.29
C LEU A 147 -7.70 7.99 18.78
N LEU A 148 -8.45 7.08 18.15
CA LEU A 148 -8.41 6.90 16.70
C LEU A 148 -8.95 8.14 15.99
N ALA A 149 -10.09 8.66 16.44
CA ALA A 149 -10.65 9.92 15.94
C ALA A 149 -9.70 11.09 16.15
N THR A 150 -9.00 11.13 17.29
CA THR A 150 -7.95 12.13 17.56
C THR A 150 -6.85 12.05 16.50
N THR A 151 -6.28 10.88 16.21
CA THR A 151 -5.24 10.76 15.18
C THR A 151 -5.69 11.23 13.79
N LEU A 152 -6.97 11.01 13.46
CA LEU A 152 -7.58 11.49 12.22
C LEU A 152 -7.73 13.01 12.23
N ALA A 153 -8.14 13.59 13.36
CA ALA A 153 -8.29 15.03 13.56
C ALA A 153 -6.96 15.80 13.42
N TYR A 154 -5.84 15.20 13.84
CA TYR A 154 -4.48 15.69 13.57
C TYR A 154 -4.05 15.57 12.09
N GLY A 155 -4.93 15.13 11.18
CA GLY A 155 -4.69 15.06 9.74
C GLY A 155 -4.01 13.77 9.26
N THR A 156 -3.92 12.74 10.10
CA THR A 156 -3.23 11.48 9.76
C THR A 156 -4.19 10.32 9.49
N ALA A 157 -4.66 10.17 8.25
CA ALA A 157 -5.49 9.02 7.86
C ALA A 157 -4.76 7.67 7.96
N ARG A 158 -3.42 7.66 8.12
CA ARG A 158 -2.60 6.45 8.20
C ARG A 158 -2.94 5.58 9.40
N ALA A 159 -3.19 6.17 10.57
CA ALA A 159 -3.54 5.41 11.77
C ALA A 159 -4.89 4.66 11.56
N ASN A 160 -5.90 5.35 11.02
CA ASN A 160 -7.18 4.75 10.65
C ASN A 160 -7.04 3.63 9.61
N VAL A 161 -6.20 3.80 8.58
CA VAL A 161 -6.03 2.74 7.57
C VAL A 161 -5.24 1.55 8.13
N LEU A 162 -4.13 1.80 8.81
CA LEU A 162 -3.23 0.73 9.25
C LEU A 162 -3.76 -0.01 10.48
N VAL A 163 -4.29 0.70 11.47
CA VAL A 163 -4.68 0.10 12.76
C VAL A 163 -6.11 -0.40 12.72
N GLU A 164 -7.05 0.41 12.24
CA GLU A 164 -8.47 0.04 12.24
C GLU A 164 -8.80 -0.89 11.07
N LYS A 165 -8.53 -0.43 9.84
CA LYS A 165 -8.97 -1.13 8.62
C LYS A 165 -8.13 -2.35 8.24
N LEU A 166 -6.80 -2.25 8.35
CA LEU A 166 -5.86 -3.34 8.00
C LEU A 166 -5.39 -4.15 9.22
N GLY A 167 -5.49 -3.59 10.43
CA GLY A 167 -5.05 -4.23 11.67
C GLY A 167 -6.20 -4.94 12.37
N ARG A 168 -7.11 -4.16 12.96
CA ARG A 168 -8.17 -4.62 13.85
C ARG A 168 -9.10 -5.59 13.16
N LEU A 169 -9.75 -5.20 12.06
CA LEU A 169 -10.77 -6.04 11.40
C LEU A 169 -10.22 -7.40 10.89
N PRO A 170 -9.06 -7.48 10.20
CA PRO A 170 -8.49 -8.76 9.80
C PRO A 170 -8.00 -9.60 10.99
N THR A 171 -7.38 -8.97 12.00
CA THR A 171 -6.91 -9.69 13.20
C THR A 171 -8.09 -10.25 13.99
N GLN A 172 -9.18 -9.50 14.10
CA GLN A 172 -10.42 -9.92 14.71
C GLN A 172 -11.02 -11.14 14.01
N THR A 173 -11.05 -11.13 12.68
CA THR A 173 -11.48 -12.28 11.88
C THR A 173 -10.58 -13.50 12.12
N ALA A 174 -9.26 -13.30 12.15
CA ALA A 174 -8.30 -14.38 12.36
C ALA A 174 -8.40 -14.98 13.78
N LEU A 175 -8.52 -14.15 14.82
CA LEU A 175 -8.65 -14.62 16.19
C LEU A 175 -9.97 -15.35 16.42
N VAL A 176 -11.08 -14.84 15.86
CA VAL A 176 -12.36 -15.55 15.91
C VAL A 176 -12.27 -16.88 15.17
N ALA A 177 -11.63 -16.93 13.99
CA ALA A 177 -11.39 -18.19 13.28
C ALA A 177 -10.61 -19.21 14.12
N VAL A 178 -9.55 -18.77 14.81
CA VAL A 178 -8.78 -19.64 15.72
C VAL A 178 -9.65 -20.12 16.88
N ALA A 179 -10.45 -19.24 17.49
CA ALA A 179 -11.34 -19.60 18.59
C ALA A 179 -12.41 -20.62 18.14
N THR A 180 -12.98 -20.43 16.95
CA THR A 180 -13.92 -21.39 16.34
C THR A 180 -13.26 -22.74 16.07
N LEU A 181 -12.03 -22.77 15.52
CA LEU A 181 -11.30 -24.02 15.26
C LEU A 181 -10.95 -24.82 16.52
N VAL A 182 -10.81 -24.15 17.66
CA VAL A 182 -10.57 -24.79 18.96
C VAL A 182 -11.89 -25.16 19.67
N GLY A 183 -13.04 -24.91 19.03
CA GLY A 183 -14.36 -25.23 19.58
C GLY A 183 -14.80 -24.31 20.72
N ALA A 184 -14.32 -23.06 20.74
CA ALA A 184 -14.70 -22.11 21.77
C ALA A 184 -16.19 -21.73 21.65
N GLY A 185 -16.91 -21.75 22.78
CA GLY A 185 -18.30 -21.28 22.85
C GLY A 185 -18.46 -19.75 22.71
N PRO A 186 -19.68 -19.21 22.83
CA PRO A 186 -19.98 -17.78 22.61
C PRO A 186 -19.10 -16.80 23.40
N VAL A 187 -18.76 -17.16 24.64
CA VAL A 187 -17.89 -16.35 25.51
C VAL A 187 -16.46 -16.26 24.94
N GLY A 188 -15.88 -17.40 24.53
CA GLY A 188 -14.54 -17.43 23.95
C GLY A 188 -14.48 -16.70 22.60
N LEU A 189 -15.52 -16.82 21.79
CA LEU A 189 -15.65 -16.04 20.54
C LEU A 189 -15.74 -14.54 20.81
N SER A 190 -16.43 -14.13 21.87
CA SER A 190 -16.55 -12.72 22.27
C SER A 190 -15.22 -12.14 22.76
N ILE A 191 -14.43 -12.92 23.52
CA ILE A 191 -13.07 -12.56 23.91
C ILE A 191 -12.18 -12.40 22.66
N ALA A 192 -12.23 -13.37 21.74
CA ALA A 192 -11.44 -13.34 20.50
C ALA A 192 -11.82 -12.14 19.60
N TRP A 193 -13.11 -11.83 19.52
CA TRP A 193 -13.64 -10.67 18.80
C TRP A 193 -13.19 -9.34 19.43
N GLY A 194 -13.11 -9.30 20.77
CA GLY A 194 -12.78 -8.10 21.53
C GLY A 194 -11.29 -7.81 21.68
N ALA A 195 -10.44 -8.83 21.75
CA ALA A 195 -8.99 -8.70 22.01
C ALA A 195 -8.26 -7.68 21.09
N PRO A 196 -8.57 -7.56 19.78
CA PRO A 196 -7.96 -6.56 18.91
C PRO A 196 -8.16 -5.10 19.34
N TYR A 197 -9.22 -4.78 20.09
CA TYR A 197 -9.41 -3.42 20.64
C TYR A 197 -8.34 -3.07 21.69
N VAL A 198 -7.93 -4.03 22.51
CA VAL A 198 -6.88 -3.83 23.53
C VAL A 198 -5.54 -3.51 22.88
N VAL A 199 -5.14 -4.33 21.90
CA VAL A 199 -3.90 -4.13 21.14
C VAL A 199 -3.97 -2.84 20.32
N GLY A 200 -5.12 -2.57 19.70
CA GLY A 200 -5.39 -1.34 18.96
C GLY A 200 -5.24 -0.10 19.83
N LEU A 201 -5.76 -0.13 21.07
CA LEU A 201 -5.67 0.98 22.03
C LEU A 201 -4.22 1.33 22.33
N ALA A 202 -3.38 0.33 22.61
CA ALA A 202 -1.95 0.55 22.84
C ALA A 202 -1.25 1.20 21.63
N ILE A 203 -1.53 0.71 20.41
CA ILE A 203 -0.90 1.22 19.19
C ILE A 203 -1.35 2.66 18.88
N VAL A 204 -2.66 2.93 18.94
CA VAL A 204 -3.21 4.27 18.66
C VAL A 204 -2.83 5.25 19.77
N GLY A 205 -2.81 4.81 21.03
CA GLY A 205 -2.32 5.62 22.15
C GLY A 205 -0.87 6.04 21.97
N TRP A 206 0.02 5.10 21.64
CA TRP A 206 1.40 5.42 21.29
C TRP A 206 1.50 6.41 20.11
N TRP A 207 0.68 6.22 19.08
CA TRP A 207 0.66 7.08 17.90
C TRP A 207 0.20 8.50 18.26
N CYS A 208 -0.88 8.61 19.04
CA CYS A 208 -1.42 9.88 19.52
C CYS A 208 -0.39 10.63 20.37
N LEU A 209 0.28 9.94 21.30
CA LEU A 209 1.36 10.52 22.11
C LEU A 209 2.50 11.06 21.25
N ARG A 210 2.89 10.34 20.19
CA ARG A 210 3.91 10.83 19.25
C ARG A 210 3.46 12.08 18.48
N LEU A 211 2.21 12.13 18.05
CA LEU A 211 1.68 13.32 17.35
C LEU A 211 1.61 14.54 18.28
N MET A 212 1.15 14.34 19.52
CA MET A 212 1.09 15.41 20.51
C MET A 212 2.47 15.94 20.87
N ARG A 213 3.46 15.05 21.09
CA ARG A 213 4.86 15.43 21.37
C ARG A 213 5.55 16.12 20.19
N GLY A 214 5.18 15.77 18.96
CA GLY A 214 5.74 16.39 17.74
C GLY A 214 5.41 17.88 17.59
N HIS A 215 4.44 18.40 18.34
CA HIS A 215 4.09 19.83 18.37
C HIS A 215 4.78 20.59 19.52
N GLY A 216 5.78 19.99 20.18
CA GLY A 216 6.58 20.61 21.23
C GLY A 216 5.94 20.59 22.62
N ALA A 217 6.71 20.98 23.64
CA ALA A 217 6.18 21.28 24.97
C ALA A 217 5.51 22.65 24.93
N VAL A 218 4.26 22.71 25.35
CA VAL A 218 3.42 23.92 25.26
C VAL A 218 2.97 24.28 26.67
N ALA A 219 2.94 25.58 26.98
CA ALA A 219 2.42 26.05 28.25
C ALA A 219 1.01 25.48 28.51
N PRO A 220 0.73 25.00 29.74
CA PRO A 220 -0.61 24.55 30.09
C PRO A 220 -1.61 25.69 29.92
N LEU A 221 -2.80 25.37 29.42
CA LEU A 221 -3.90 26.33 29.32
C LEU A 221 -4.30 26.83 30.70
N THR A 222 -4.72 28.08 30.79
CA THR A 222 -5.43 28.59 31.96
C THR A 222 -6.76 27.87 32.13
N GLU A 223 -7.33 27.88 33.34
CA GLU A 223 -8.63 27.25 33.61
C GLU A 223 -9.75 27.84 32.74
N ALA A 224 -9.73 29.16 32.52
CA ALA A 224 -10.68 29.85 31.66
C ALA A 224 -10.61 29.39 30.20
N GLU A 225 -9.40 29.27 29.64
CA GLU A 225 -9.20 28.77 28.28
C GLU A 225 -9.62 27.30 28.15
N GLN A 226 -9.32 26.48 29.16
CA GLN A 226 -9.73 25.07 29.14
C GLN A 226 -11.26 24.92 29.24
N ALA A 227 -11.93 25.75 30.04
CA ALA A 227 -13.38 25.81 30.11
C ALA A 227 -14.00 26.26 28.78
N GLU A 228 -13.40 27.26 28.12
CA GLU A 228 -13.85 27.73 26.81
C GLU A 228 -13.75 26.61 25.74
N VAL A 229 -12.60 25.94 25.64
CA VAL A 229 -12.40 24.82 24.72
C VAL A 229 -13.40 23.70 24.98
N THR A 230 -13.61 23.35 26.25
CA THR A 230 -14.54 22.29 26.66
C THR A 230 -15.99 22.65 26.31
N ARG A 231 -16.42 23.88 26.62
CA ARG A 231 -17.76 24.38 26.30
C ARG A 231 -17.99 24.41 24.79
N ALA A 232 -17.03 24.93 24.02
CA ALA A 232 -17.12 24.98 22.57
C ALA A 232 -17.14 23.58 21.94
N PHE A 233 -16.35 22.64 22.47
CA PHE A 233 -16.34 21.25 22.05
C PHE A 233 -17.72 20.59 22.23
N TRP A 234 -18.31 20.66 23.43
CA TRP A 234 -19.60 20.03 23.69
C TRP A 234 -20.77 20.72 22.99
N ALA A 235 -20.77 22.06 22.88
CA ALA A 235 -21.80 22.79 22.14
C ALA A 235 -21.89 22.33 20.67
N PHE A 236 -20.77 21.98 20.06
CA PHE A 236 -20.73 21.44 18.69
C PHE A 236 -21.04 19.92 18.64
N THR A 237 -20.59 19.16 19.64
CA THR A 237 -20.63 17.69 19.63
C THR A 237 -22.02 17.15 19.97
N THR A 238 -22.69 17.70 20.98
CA THR A 238 -23.96 17.16 21.50
C THR A 238 -25.05 17.00 20.43
N PRO A 239 -25.32 17.98 19.55
CA PRO A 239 -26.33 17.82 18.50
C PRO A 239 -25.97 16.75 17.47
N ARG A 240 -24.67 16.52 17.23
CA ARG A 240 -24.19 15.48 16.31
C ARG A 240 -24.19 14.09 16.94
N ALA A 241 -24.03 14.00 18.25
CA ALA A 241 -24.12 12.77 19.01
C ALA A 241 -25.45 12.04 18.74
N ALA A 242 -26.57 12.76 18.80
CA ALA A 242 -27.89 12.22 18.53
C ALA A 242 -27.99 11.59 17.13
N GLY A 243 -27.44 12.27 16.11
CA GLY A 243 -27.44 11.75 14.74
C GLY A 243 -26.60 10.49 14.59
N ARG A 244 -25.43 10.45 15.26
CA ARG A 244 -24.56 9.28 15.24
C ARG A 244 -25.20 8.08 15.94
N ILE A 245 -25.83 8.29 17.10
CA ILE A 245 -26.54 7.25 17.85
C ILE A 245 -27.71 6.71 17.02
N CYS A 246 -28.53 7.59 16.43
CA CYS A 246 -29.63 7.16 15.56
C CYS A 246 -29.14 6.35 14.36
N GLN A 247 -28.03 6.76 13.76
CA GLN A 247 -27.43 6.05 12.63
C GLN A 247 -26.91 4.66 13.02
N VAL A 248 -26.26 4.51 14.18
CA VAL A 248 -25.79 3.19 14.65
C VAL A 248 -26.97 2.32 15.07
N ALA A 249 -28.00 2.90 15.69
CA ALA A 249 -29.26 2.23 15.99
C ALA A 249 -29.88 1.60 14.74
N LEU A 250 -30.08 2.39 13.68
CA LEU A 250 -30.58 1.94 12.37
C LEU A 250 -29.74 0.84 11.68
N GLN A 251 -28.52 0.58 12.15
CA GLN A 251 -27.62 -0.43 11.56
C GLN A 251 -27.51 -1.69 12.42
N ARG A 252 -27.90 -1.63 13.69
CA ARG A 252 -27.60 -2.67 14.68
C ARG A 252 -28.80 -3.11 15.51
N ALA A 253 -29.83 -2.27 15.64
CA ALA A 253 -31.01 -2.55 16.44
C ALA A 253 -31.74 -3.81 15.96
N ASP A 254 -31.89 -3.99 14.64
CA ASP A 254 -32.57 -5.14 14.04
C ASP A 254 -31.99 -6.47 14.52
N ILE A 255 -30.65 -6.60 14.54
CA ILE A 255 -30.00 -7.86 14.94
C ILE A 255 -30.30 -8.16 16.41
N VAL A 256 -30.31 -7.13 17.26
CA VAL A 256 -30.62 -7.26 18.69
C VAL A 256 -32.10 -7.59 18.91
N LEU A 257 -32.99 -6.91 18.18
CA LEU A 257 -34.44 -7.09 18.30
C LEU A 257 -34.91 -8.41 17.71
N VAL A 258 -34.36 -8.85 16.57
CA VAL A 258 -34.60 -10.19 16.01
C VAL A 258 -34.13 -11.27 16.98
N ALA A 259 -32.96 -11.09 17.59
CA ALA A 259 -32.47 -12.03 18.61
C ALA A 259 -33.40 -12.08 19.83
N ALA A 260 -33.93 -10.94 20.28
CA ALA A 260 -34.83 -10.88 21.42
C ALA A 260 -36.24 -11.44 21.13
N LEU A 261 -36.79 -11.16 19.94
CA LEU A 261 -38.17 -11.48 19.58
C LEU A 261 -38.34 -12.89 18.99
N LEU A 262 -37.34 -13.41 18.27
CA LEU A 262 -37.40 -14.74 17.63
C LEU A 262 -36.37 -15.69 18.25
N GLY A 263 -35.13 -15.22 18.43
CA GLY A 263 -34.05 -16.00 19.02
C GLY A 263 -32.73 -15.86 18.29
N PRO A 264 -31.64 -16.41 18.84
CA PRO A 264 -30.31 -16.26 18.25
C PRO A 264 -30.17 -16.85 16.85
N ALA A 265 -30.69 -18.06 16.59
CA ALA A 265 -30.60 -18.68 15.26
C ALA A 265 -31.13 -17.76 14.14
N ASP A 266 -32.33 -17.19 14.32
CA ASP A 266 -32.92 -16.24 13.37
C ASP A 266 -32.07 -14.98 13.21
N ALA A 267 -31.48 -14.48 14.31
CA ALA A 267 -30.56 -13.35 14.25
C ALA A 267 -29.29 -13.67 13.45
N ALA A 268 -28.81 -14.93 13.48
CA ALA A 268 -27.70 -15.38 12.65
C ALA A 268 -28.08 -15.38 11.16
N VAL A 269 -29.26 -15.93 10.82
CA VAL A 269 -29.77 -15.96 9.44
C VAL A 269 -29.98 -14.54 8.91
N TYR A 270 -30.62 -13.66 9.70
CA TYR A 270 -30.77 -12.24 9.36
C TYR A 270 -29.41 -11.56 9.17
N THR A 271 -28.47 -11.81 10.09
CA THR A 271 -27.12 -11.21 10.02
C THR A 271 -26.36 -11.65 8.77
N ALA A 272 -26.49 -12.91 8.34
CA ALA A 272 -25.90 -13.41 7.10
C ALA A 272 -26.55 -12.76 5.86
N ALA A 273 -27.88 -12.69 5.83
CA ALA A 273 -28.66 -12.11 4.73
C ALA A 273 -28.32 -10.63 4.47
N THR A 274 -27.97 -9.86 5.51
CA THR A 274 -27.63 -8.44 5.38
C THR A 274 -26.20 -8.17 4.88
N ARG A 275 -25.32 -9.18 4.78
CA ARG A 275 -23.88 -8.98 4.44
C ARG A 275 -23.65 -8.53 3.00
N PHE A 276 -24.54 -8.88 2.09
CA PHE A 276 -24.43 -8.47 0.68
C PHE A 276 -24.59 -6.95 0.50
N LEU A 277 -25.28 -6.28 1.43
CA LEU A 277 -25.51 -4.84 1.39
C LEU A 277 -24.21 -4.03 1.48
N VAL A 278 -23.21 -4.57 2.19
CA VAL A 278 -21.92 -3.93 2.45
C VAL A 278 -21.20 -3.60 1.14
N LEU A 279 -21.29 -4.47 0.13
CA LEU A 279 -20.60 -4.27 -1.15
C LEU A 279 -21.10 -3.02 -1.89
N GLY A 280 -22.41 -2.78 -1.94
CA GLY A 280 -22.96 -1.56 -2.52
C GLY A 280 -22.77 -0.32 -1.63
N GLN A 281 -22.66 -0.48 -0.31
CA GLN A 281 -22.26 0.61 0.58
C GLN A 281 -20.83 1.09 0.29
N LEU A 282 -19.91 0.20 -0.10
CA LEU A 282 -18.56 0.60 -0.52
C LEU A 282 -18.59 1.49 -1.78
N ALA A 283 -19.45 1.16 -2.76
CA ALA A 283 -19.67 1.99 -3.93
C ALA A 283 -20.25 3.37 -3.54
N THR A 284 -21.22 3.39 -2.63
CA THR A 284 -21.80 4.61 -2.07
C THR A 284 -20.73 5.51 -1.45
N GLN A 285 -19.87 4.95 -0.60
CA GLN A 285 -18.80 5.70 0.05
C GLN A 285 -17.79 6.25 -0.96
N ALA A 286 -17.44 5.48 -2.00
CA ALA A 286 -16.51 5.93 -3.03
C ALA A 286 -17.05 7.17 -3.78
N VAL A 287 -18.31 7.14 -4.18
CA VAL A 287 -18.97 8.27 -4.84
C VAL A 287 -19.08 9.48 -3.91
N GLN A 288 -19.49 9.27 -2.66
CA GLN A 288 -19.66 10.35 -1.69
C GLN A 288 -18.37 11.09 -1.35
N GLN A 289 -17.23 10.39 -1.29
CA GLN A 289 -15.93 11.02 -1.03
C GLN A 289 -15.53 12.02 -2.11
N VAL A 290 -15.91 11.78 -3.36
CA VAL A 290 -15.67 12.70 -4.49
C VAL A 290 -16.74 13.78 -4.57
N LEU A 291 -17.98 13.42 -4.29
CA LEU A 291 -19.14 14.30 -4.40
C LEU A 291 -19.14 15.42 -3.33
N GLN A 292 -18.79 15.09 -2.09
CA GLN A 292 -18.87 16.02 -0.94
C GLN A 292 -18.09 17.34 -1.14
N PRO A 293 -16.78 17.33 -1.49
CA PRO A 293 -16.02 18.58 -1.64
C PRO A 293 -16.54 19.45 -2.79
N GLN A 294 -17.00 18.82 -3.89
CA GLN A 294 -17.52 19.55 -5.04
C GLN A 294 -18.86 20.22 -4.73
N LEU A 295 -19.78 19.49 -4.08
CA LEU A 295 -21.06 20.05 -3.66
C LEU A 295 -20.87 21.20 -2.66
N SER A 296 -19.97 21.06 -1.69
CA SER A 296 -19.66 22.12 -0.74
C SER A 296 -19.21 23.41 -1.45
N GLY A 297 -18.30 23.30 -2.42
CA GLY A 297 -17.84 24.45 -3.20
C GLY A 297 -18.92 25.06 -4.11
N LEU A 298 -19.80 24.25 -4.70
CA LEU A 298 -20.90 24.72 -5.55
C LEU A 298 -21.99 25.44 -4.76
N PHE A 299 -22.36 24.91 -3.60
CA PHE A 299 -23.28 25.60 -2.69
C PHE A 299 -22.71 26.91 -2.17
N ALA A 300 -21.40 26.96 -1.86
CA ALA A 300 -20.73 28.20 -1.47
C ALA A 300 -20.74 29.27 -2.57
N ARG A 301 -20.76 28.86 -3.85
CA ARG A 301 -20.86 29.76 -5.02
C ARG A 301 -22.31 30.06 -5.46
N GLY A 302 -23.31 29.38 -4.90
CA GLY A 302 -24.71 29.52 -5.29
C GLY A 302 -25.09 28.91 -6.65
N ASP A 303 -24.24 28.07 -7.25
CA ASP A 303 -24.48 27.49 -8.58
C ASP A 303 -25.35 26.22 -8.51
N LEU A 304 -26.66 26.43 -8.34
CA LEU A 304 -27.62 25.33 -8.21
C LEU A 304 -27.83 24.53 -9.51
N ALA A 305 -27.59 25.15 -10.67
CA ALA A 305 -27.68 24.47 -11.96
C ALA A 305 -26.61 23.37 -12.05
N GLU A 306 -25.39 23.70 -11.65
CA GLU A 306 -24.30 22.74 -11.62
C GLU A 306 -24.47 21.68 -10.52
N VAL A 307 -25.01 22.05 -9.35
CA VAL A 307 -25.40 21.08 -8.31
C VAL A 307 -26.37 20.04 -8.88
N ARG A 308 -27.39 20.45 -9.63
CA ARG A 308 -28.35 19.53 -10.26
C ARG A 308 -27.66 18.58 -11.23
N ARG A 309 -26.80 19.10 -12.11
CA ARG A 309 -26.05 18.30 -13.09
C ARG A 309 -25.16 17.27 -12.40
N LEU A 310 -24.35 17.73 -11.45
CA LEU A 310 -23.42 16.89 -10.70
C LEU A 310 -24.16 15.81 -9.90
N PHE A 311 -25.31 16.14 -9.31
CA PHE A 311 -26.12 15.19 -8.55
C PHE A 311 -26.66 14.05 -9.42
N VAL A 312 -27.17 14.33 -10.62
CA VAL A 312 -27.65 13.29 -11.56
C VAL A 312 -26.50 12.41 -12.03
N VAL A 313 -25.37 13.01 -12.42
CA VAL A 313 -24.19 12.26 -12.89
C VAL A 313 -23.62 11.37 -11.78
N ALA A 314 -23.45 11.91 -10.57
CA ALA A 314 -22.98 11.12 -9.43
C ALA A 314 -23.95 10.01 -9.04
N THR A 315 -25.26 10.24 -9.16
CA THR A 315 -26.27 9.20 -8.94
C THR A 315 -26.18 8.10 -9.99
N ALA A 316 -25.99 8.44 -11.26
CA ALA A 316 -25.79 7.45 -12.32
C ALA A 316 -24.51 6.63 -12.08
N TRP A 317 -23.41 7.25 -11.62
CA TRP A 317 -22.19 6.52 -11.26
C TRP A 317 -22.38 5.61 -10.05
N LEU A 318 -23.11 6.07 -9.02
CA LEU A 318 -23.47 5.26 -7.87
C LEU A 318 -24.27 4.03 -8.29
N MET A 319 -25.33 4.23 -9.07
CA MET A 319 -26.14 3.13 -9.60
C MET A 319 -25.30 2.20 -10.46
N ALA A 320 -24.39 2.75 -11.28
CA ALA A 320 -23.61 1.94 -12.21
C ALA A 320 -22.70 0.94 -11.49
N LEU A 321 -22.26 1.28 -10.28
CA LEU A 321 -21.43 0.44 -9.42
C LEU A 321 -22.28 -0.45 -8.48
N ALA A 322 -23.38 0.06 -7.93
CA ALA A 322 -24.14 -0.63 -6.89
C ALA A 322 -25.23 -1.56 -7.42
N TRP A 323 -25.93 -1.19 -8.50
CA TRP A 323 -27.04 -1.98 -9.05
C TRP A 323 -26.64 -3.37 -9.53
N PRO A 324 -25.51 -3.55 -10.24
CA PRO A 324 -25.03 -4.89 -10.59
C PRO A 324 -24.91 -5.81 -9.37
N VAL A 325 -24.36 -5.29 -8.28
CA VAL A 325 -24.15 -6.05 -7.04
C VAL A 325 -25.50 -6.46 -6.44
N TYR A 326 -26.44 -5.53 -6.27
CA TYR A 326 -27.73 -5.83 -5.66
C TYR A 326 -28.61 -6.73 -6.52
N LEU A 327 -28.59 -6.56 -7.85
CA LEU A 327 -29.33 -7.44 -8.76
C LEU A 327 -28.77 -8.86 -8.78
N VAL A 328 -27.43 -8.99 -8.85
CA VAL A 328 -26.77 -10.29 -8.71
C VAL A 328 -27.11 -10.91 -7.37
N SER A 329 -27.07 -10.15 -6.28
CA SER A 329 -27.41 -10.66 -4.95
C SER A 329 -28.87 -11.10 -4.82
N ALA A 330 -29.80 -10.41 -5.47
CA ALA A 330 -31.21 -10.80 -5.48
C ALA A 330 -31.45 -12.09 -6.28
N VAL A 331 -30.92 -12.21 -7.50
CA VAL A 331 -31.11 -13.39 -8.35
C VAL A 331 -30.33 -14.60 -7.80
N ALA A 332 -29.11 -14.38 -7.32
CA ALA A 332 -28.23 -15.42 -6.81
C ALA A 332 -28.39 -15.68 -5.30
N ALA A 333 -29.39 -15.12 -4.63
CA ALA A 333 -29.62 -15.30 -3.19
C ALA A 333 -29.54 -16.78 -2.74
N PRO A 334 -30.13 -17.75 -3.46
CA PRO A 334 -30.04 -19.17 -3.05
C PRO A 334 -28.61 -19.70 -3.01
N VAL A 335 -27.76 -19.30 -3.97
CA VAL A 335 -26.36 -19.76 -4.04
C VAL A 335 -25.50 -18.99 -3.05
N LEU A 336 -25.73 -17.69 -2.92
CA LEU A 336 -24.93 -16.84 -2.05
C LEU A 336 -25.12 -17.16 -0.57
N LEU A 337 -26.33 -17.58 -0.16
CA LEU A 337 -26.59 -17.99 1.23
C LEU A 337 -25.88 -19.30 1.61
N GLN A 338 -25.59 -20.19 0.65
CA GLN A 338 -24.84 -21.43 0.89
C GLN A 338 -23.42 -21.16 1.40
N VAL A 339 -22.85 -19.98 1.11
CA VAL A 339 -21.52 -19.58 1.60
C VAL A 339 -21.48 -19.50 3.13
N PHE A 340 -22.64 -19.32 3.79
CA PHE A 340 -22.72 -19.21 5.24
C PHE A 340 -22.95 -20.54 5.96
N GLY A 341 -23.19 -21.63 5.22
CA GLY A 341 -23.42 -22.97 5.76
C GLY A 341 -24.85 -23.47 5.51
N GLU A 342 -25.11 -24.72 5.92
CA GLU A 342 -26.45 -25.31 5.86
C GLU A 342 -27.40 -24.63 6.87
N GLY A 343 -28.67 -24.47 6.51
CA GLY A 343 -29.68 -23.79 7.35
C GLY A 343 -29.84 -22.28 7.13
N TYR A 344 -28.96 -21.63 6.37
CA TYR A 344 -29.07 -20.19 6.07
C TYR A 344 -29.97 -19.85 4.87
N GLY A 345 -30.57 -20.86 4.22
CA GLY A 345 -31.43 -20.68 3.05
C GLY A 345 -32.70 -19.87 3.31
N ASP A 346 -33.21 -19.89 4.54
CA ASP A 346 -34.45 -19.19 4.95
C ASP A 346 -34.33 -17.67 4.83
N GLY A 347 -33.10 -17.15 4.84
CA GLY A 347 -32.80 -15.73 4.61
C GLY A 347 -33.04 -15.24 3.17
N ARG A 348 -33.46 -16.09 2.24
CA ARG A 348 -33.64 -15.72 0.81
C ARG A 348 -34.57 -14.52 0.63
N ALA A 349 -35.73 -14.52 1.27
CA ALA A 349 -36.70 -13.43 1.16
C ALA A 349 -36.11 -12.10 1.67
N THR A 350 -35.42 -12.16 2.81
CA THR A 350 -34.70 -11.02 3.41
C THR A 350 -33.66 -10.43 2.45
N VAL A 351 -32.83 -11.27 1.80
CA VAL A 351 -31.84 -10.79 0.82
C VAL A 351 -32.53 -10.07 -0.34
N VAL A 352 -33.58 -10.65 -0.91
CA VAL A 352 -34.29 -10.08 -2.06
C VAL A 352 -34.94 -8.74 -1.70
N ILE A 353 -35.69 -8.67 -0.59
CA ILE A 353 -36.37 -7.46 -0.13
C ILE A 353 -35.35 -6.32 0.07
N LEU A 354 -34.25 -6.60 0.76
CA LEU A 354 -33.23 -5.59 1.04
C LEU A 354 -32.48 -5.16 -0.22
N CYS A 355 -32.19 -6.09 -1.15
CA CYS A 355 -31.59 -5.74 -2.44
C CYS A 355 -32.49 -4.83 -3.27
N LEU A 356 -33.79 -5.15 -3.40
CA LEU A 356 -34.76 -4.29 -4.10
C LEU A 356 -34.88 -2.92 -3.45
N THR A 357 -34.90 -2.88 -2.12
CA THR A 357 -34.90 -1.63 -1.36
C THR A 357 -33.64 -0.81 -1.64
N MET A 358 -32.47 -1.44 -1.67
CA MET A 358 -31.20 -0.76 -1.98
C MET A 358 -31.14 -0.21 -3.41
N LEU A 359 -31.76 -0.87 -4.39
CA LEU A 359 -31.87 -0.33 -5.74
C LEU A 359 -32.65 1.00 -5.72
N GLY A 360 -33.78 1.05 -5.03
CA GLY A 360 -34.55 2.29 -4.84
C GLY A 360 -33.80 3.36 -4.03
N ALA A 361 -33.13 2.96 -2.94
CA ALA A 361 -32.34 3.87 -2.12
C ALA A 361 -31.19 4.50 -2.92
N THR A 362 -30.45 3.72 -3.70
CA THR A 362 -29.36 4.24 -4.55
C THR A 362 -29.86 5.05 -5.74
N ALA A 363 -31.08 4.78 -6.24
CA ALA A 363 -31.74 5.60 -7.27
C ALA A 363 -32.11 7.00 -6.78
N CYS A 364 -32.33 7.16 -5.48
CA CYS A 364 -32.51 8.48 -4.87
C CYS A 364 -31.19 9.27 -4.85
N GLY A 365 -30.04 8.63 -5.05
CA GLY A 365 -28.74 9.29 -4.97
C GLY A 365 -28.33 9.67 -3.54
N SER A 366 -27.23 10.41 -3.41
CA SER A 366 -26.70 10.81 -2.09
C SER A 366 -27.40 12.05 -1.52
N VAL A 367 -28.73 12.00 -1.35
CA VAL A 367 -29.56 13.14 -0.91
C VAL A 367 -29.16 13.71 0.45
N ASP A 368 -28.78 12.85 1.39
CA ASP A 368 -28.36 13.27 2.72
C ASP A 368 -27.06 14.09 2.67
N VAL A 369 -26.16 13.74 1.74
CA VAL A 369 -24.94 14.52 1.48
C VAL A 369 -25.29 15.92 0.96
N VAL A 370 -26.29 16.05 0.08
CA VAL A 370 -26.74 17.35 -0.43
C VAL A 370 -27.25 18.22 0.72
N LEU A 371 -28.10 17.68 1.62
CA LEU A 371 -28.59 18.41 2.79
C LEU A 371 -27.45 18.85 3.72
N LEU A 372 -26.50 17.96 4.00
CA LEU A 372 -25.36 18.26 4.86
C LEU A 372 -24.46 19.35 4.25
N MET A 373 -24.15 19.27 2.96
CA MET A 373 -23.32 20.27 2.28
C MET A 373 -24.03 21.61 2.10
N ALA A 374 -25.37 21.61 2.04
CA ALA A 374 -26.19 22.81 2.08
C ALA A 374 -26.42 23.37 3.50
N GLY A 375 -25.72 22.84 4.53
CA GLY A 375 -25.79 23.32 5.91
C GLY A 375 -27.02 22.87 6.70
N ARG A 376 -27.86 21.97 6.16
CA ARG A 376 -29.12 21.52 6.77
C ARG A 376 -28.94 20.27 7.65
N SER A 377 -27.96 20.29 8.55
CA SER A 377 -27.65 19.15 9.44
C SER A 377 -28.81 18.74 10.36
N ARG A 378 -29.62 19.71 10.82
CA ARG A 378 -30.83 19.44 11.62
C ARG A 378 -31.88 18.64 10.86
N ALA A 379 -32.08 18.95 9.58
CA ALA A 379 -33.03 18.21 8.73
C ALA A 379 -32.58 16.76 8.52
N SER A 380 -31.27 16.56 8.28
CA SER A 380 -30.67 15.22 8.22
C SER A 380 -30.87 14.43 9.52
N LEU A 381 -30.68 15.05 10.68
CA LEU A 381 -30.95 14.43 11.98
C LEU A 381 -32.42 13.98 12.11
N VAL A 382 -33.37 14.88 11.80
CA VAL A 382 -34.81 14.56 11.85
C VAL A 382 -35.16 13.40 10.92
N ASN A 383 -34.58 13.36 9.71
CA ASN A 383 -34.82 12.27 8.77
C ASN A 383 -34.31 10.92 9.30
N ASN A 384 -33.11 10.88 9.90
CA ASN A 384 -32.56 9.66 10.49
C ASN A 384 -33.36 9.23 11.73
N ALA A 385 -33.79 10.17 12.57
CA ALA A 385 -34.63 9.86 13.73
C ALA A 385 -36.01 9.32 13.31
N ALA A 386 -36.65 9.94 12.31
CA ALA A 386 -37.93 9.46 11.77
C ALA A 386 -37.81 8.05 11.17
N ALA A 387 -36.72 7.79 10.42
CA ALA A 387 -36.45 6.45 9.91
C ALA A 387 -36.28 5.43 11.05
N LEU A 388 -35.54 5.77 12.11
CA LEU A 388 -35.33 4.88 13.27
C LEU A 388 -36.64 4.57 14.00
N VAL A 389 -37.50 5.56 14.18
CA VAL A 389 -38.80 5.36 14.83
C VAL A 389 -39.66 4.41 13.99
N VAL A 390 -39.72 4.62 12.67
CA VAL A 390 -40.44 3.73 11.76
C VAL A 390 -39.89 2.32 11.81
N ASP A 391 -38.57 2.16 11.82
CA ASP A 391 -37.88 0.88 11.91
C ASP A 391 -38.26 0.11 13.17
N ILE A 392 -38.06 0.72 14.34
CA ILE A 392 -38.33 0.09 15.64
C ILE A 392 -39.82 -0.27 15.77
N VAL A 393 -40.72 0.64 15.41
CA VAL A 393 -42.17 0.38 15.47
C VAL A 393 -42.54 -0.81 14.58
N LEU A 394 -42.05 -0.83 13.34
CA LEU A 394 -42.36 -1.93 12.43
C LEU A 394 -41.67 -3.24 12.82
N LEU A 395 -40.51 -3.22 13.48
CA LEU A 395 -39.89 -4.41 14.02
C LEU A 395 -40.81 -5.08 15.05
N PHE A 396 -41.35 -4.32 16.01
CA PHE A 396 -42.28 -4.88 17.00
C PHE A 396 -43.62 -5.36 16.40
N LEU A 397 -44.07 -4.76 15.29
CA LEU A 397 -45.33 -5.15 14.64
C LEU A 397 -45.18 -6.33 13.67
N LEU A 398 -44.09 -6.37 12.89
CA LEU A 398 -43.93 -7.31 11.77
C LEU A 398 -43.08 -8.52 12.13
N VAL A 399 -42.09 -8.41 13.02
CA VAL A 399 -41.20 -9.54 13.36
C VAL A 399 -41.97 -10.70 14.01
N PRO A 400 -42.89 -10.48 14.96
CA PRO A 400 -43.62 -11.60 15.58
C PRO A 400 -44.49 -12.41 14.61
N SER A 401 -44.98 -11.79 13.52
CA SER A 401 -45.90 -12.43 12.57
C SER A 401 -45.22 -12.92 11.29
N LEU A 402 -44.17 -12.23 10.83
CA LEU A 402 -43.48 -12.49 9.56
C LEU A 402 -42.02 -12.94 9.73
N GLY A 403 -41.56 -13.15 10.98
CA GLY A 403 -40.21 -13.57 11.30
C GLY A 403 -39.13 -12.60 10.78
N ILE A 404 -38.00 -13.14 10.33
CA ILE A 404 -36.89 -12.37 9.74
C ILE A 404 -37.26 -11.61 8.45
N THR A 405 -38.36 -12.01 7.78
CA THR A 405 -38.91 -11.28 6.62
C THR A 405 -39.59 -9.99 7.09
N GLY A 406 -40.26 -10.02 8.24
CA GLY A 406 -40.81 -8.84 8.89
C GLY A 406 -39.72 -7.81 9.24
N ALA A 407 -38.57 -8.27 9.72
CA ALA A 407 -37.40 -7.42 9.96
C ALA A 407 -36.90 -6.76 8.67
N ALA A 408 -36.84 -7.52 7.57
CA ALA A 408 -36.45 -6.98 6.26
C ALA A 408 -37.41 -5.88 5.76
N LEU A 409 -38.71 -6.05 5.98
CA LEU A 409 -39.74 -5.08 5.59
C LEU A 409 -39.71 -3.81 6.47
N ALA A 410 -39.48 -3.97 7.78
CA ALA A 410 -39.29 -2.84 8.69
C ALA A 410 -38.11 -1.97 8.24
N TRP A 411 -36.96 -2.61 7.99
CA TRP A 411 -35.78 -1.90 7.53
C TRP A 411 -35.98 -1.28 6.14
N ALA A 412 -36.70 -1.97 5.25
CA ALA A 412 -37.06 -1.44 3.93
C ALA A 412 -37.89 -0.14 4.03
N ALA A 413 -38.88 -0.10 4.91
CA ALA A 413 -39.68 1.08 5.16
C ALA A 413 -38.86 2.22 5.78
N ALA A 414 -37.99 1.92 6.75
CA ALA A 414 -37.08 2.89 7.33
C ALA A 414 -36.13 3.50 6.29
N LEU A 415 -35.59 2.66 5.39
CA LEU A 415 -34.75 3.10 4.28
C LEU A 415 -35.54 3.92 3.26
N ALA A 416 -36.79 3.60 2.98
CA ALA A 416 -37.65 4.42 2.14
C ALA A 416 -37.83 5.83 2.74
N VAL A 417 -38.12 5.93 4.04
CA VAL A 417 -38.19 7.22 4.76
C VAL A 417 -36.86 7.96 4.66
N ARG A 418 -35.74 7.28 4.92
CA ARG A 418 -34.39 7.85 4.91
C ARG A 418 -33.92 8.35 3.54
N ASN A 419 -34.58 7.98 2.44
CA ASN A 419 -34.21 8.43 1.10
C ASN A 419 -35.27 9.34 0.47
N VAL A 420 -36.55 9.01 0.60
CA VAL A 420 -37.66 9.76 -0.02
C VAL A 420 -37.88 11.10 0.69
N LEU A 421 -37.90 11.12 2.03
CA LEU A 421 -38.10 12.35 2.79
C LEU A 421 -37.02 13.40 2.51
N PRO A 422 -35.71 13.10 2.59
CA PRO A 422 -34.67 14.05 2.20
C PRO A 422 -34.70 14.40 0.70
N MET A 423 -35.07 13.46 -0.19
CA MET A 423 -35.27 13.79 -1.61
C MET A 423 -36.35 14.86 -1.80
N VAL A 424 -37.49 14.73 -1.11
CA VAL A 424 -38.56 15.74 -1.14
C VAL A 424 -38.06 17.08 -0.60
N GLN A 425 -37.32 17.08 0.50
CA GLN A 425 -36.73 18.30 1.08
C GLN A 425 -35.75 18.98 0.13
N VAL A 426 -34.86 18.21 -0.51
CA VAL A 426 -33.88 18.70 -1.48
C VAL A 426 -34.56 19.25 -2.74
N ARG A 427 -35.58 18.54 -3.24
CA ARG A 427 -36.34 18.99 -4.42
C ARG A 427 -37.09 20.29 -4.14
N ARG A 428 -37.72 20.42 -2.97
CA ARG A 428 -38.44 21.65 -2.59
C ARG A 428 -37.49 22.81 -2.34
N ALA A 429 -36.33 22.57 -1.73
CA ALA A 429 -35.41 23.63 -1.34
C ALA A 429 -34.48 24.10 -2.48
N PHE A 430 -34.07 23.19 -3.36
CA PHE A 430 -33.02 23.45 -4.36
C PHE A 430 -33.42 23.07 -5.79
N GLY A 431 -34.62 22.50 -5.99
CA GLY A 431 -35.06 22.03 -7.30
C GLY A 431 -34.23 20.85 -7.83
N VAL A 432 -33.46 20.16 -7.00
CA VAL A 432 -32.59 19.05 -7.43
C VAL A 432 -33.35 17.73 -7.36
N SER A 433 -33.20 16.89 -8.39
CA SER A 433 -33.77 15.54 -8.46
C SER A 433 -32.73 14.55 -9.00
N SER A 434 -32.85 13.27 -8.64
CA SER A 434 -31.97 12.23 -9.18
C SER A 434 -32.34 11.77 -10.59
N LEU A 435 -33.53 12.13 -11.09
CA LEU A 435 -34.02 11.71 -12.39
C LEU A 435 -33.24 12.37 -13.53
N GLY A 436 -32.89 11.56 -14.54
CA GLY A 436 -32.26 12.03 -15.77
C GLY A 436 -31.91 10.87 -16.72
N ALA A 437 -31.59 11.21 -17.98
CA ALA A 437 -31.18 10.24 -18.99
C ALA A 437 -30.00 9.33 -18.58
N PRO A 438 -28.95 9.81 -17.88
CA PRO A 438 -27.86 8.94 -17.43
C PRO A 438 -28.33 7.87 -16.43
N VAL A 439 -29.22 8.25 -15.52
CA VAL A 439 -29.81 7.34 -14.52
C VAL A 439 -30.71 6.30 -15.19
N ALA A 440 -31.56 6.71 -16.13
CA ALA A 440 -32.42 5.78 -16.87
C ALA A 440 -31.61 4.75 -17.70
N TRP A 441 -30.54 5.20 -18.36
CA TRP A 441 -29.66 4.32 -19.14
C TRP A 441 -28.98 3.26 -18.26
N VAL A 442 -28.43 3.67 -17.11
CA VAL A 442 -27.80 2.75 -16.15
C VAL A 442 -28.83 1.79 -15.56
N ALA A 443 -30.01 2.29 -15.20
CA ALA A 443 -31.07 1.48 -14.65
C ALA A 443 -31.49 0.36 -15.62
N ALA A 444 -31.78 0.72 -16.88
CA ALA A 444 -32.18 -0.24 -17.91
C ALA A 444 -31.07 -1.25 -18.22
N SER A 445 -29.83 -0.78 -18.41
CA SER A 445 -28.71 -1.67 -18.72
C SER A 445 -28.37 -2.63 -17.58
N ALA A 446 -28.36 -2.17 -16.32
CA ALA A 446 -28.12 -3.03 -15.18
C ALA A 446 -29.27 -4.03 -14.96
N ALA A 447 -30.53 -3.58 -15.06
CA ALA A 447 -31.71 -4.43 -14.91
C ALA A 447 -31.74 -5.54 -15.98
N VAL A 448 -31.39 -5.24 -17.23
CA VAL A 448 -31.31 -6.24 -18.30
C VAL A 448 -30.16 -7.22 -18.04
N CYS A 449 -28.94 -6.74 -17.81
CA CYS A 449 -27.76 -7.59 -17.71
C CYS A 449 -27.71 -8.44 -16.43
N PHE A 450 -28.14 -7.90 -15.28
CA PHE A 450 -27.98 -8.57 -13.97
C PHE A 450 -29.30 -8.97 -13.32
N GLY A 451 -30.44 -8.49 -13.82
CA GLY A 451 -31.77 -8.86 -13.33
C GLY A 451 -32.47 -9.83 -14.27
N LEU A 452 -33.00 -9.32 -15.39
CA LEU A 452 -33.87 -10.05 -16.31
C LEU A 452 -33.15 -11.22 -17.00
N ALA A 453 -31.98 -11.00 -17.61
CA ALA A 453 -31.30 -12.07 -18.33
C ALA A 453 -30.88 -13.24 -17.41
N PRO A 454 -30.24 -13.01 -16.25
CA PRO A 454 -29.94 -14.08 -15.31
C PRO A 454 -31.20 -14.74 -14.74
N LEU A 455 -32.27 -13.98 -14.47
CA LEU A 455 -33.53 -14.56 -14.00
C LEU A 455 -34.11 -15.54 -15.03
N VAL A 456 -34.11 -15.18 -16.32
CA VAL A 456 -34.54 -16.09 -17.40
C VAL A 456 -33.63 -17.32 -17.47
N VAL A 457 -32.31 -17.16 -17.34
CA VAL A 457 -31.38 -18.30 -17.27
C VAL A 457 -31.71 -19.21 -16.09
N THR A 458 -32.04 -18.65 -14.91
CA THR A 458 -32.39 -19.45 -13.73
C THR A 458 -33.71 -20.21 -13.84
N LEU A 459 -34.59 -19.84 -14.78
CA LEU A 459 -35.81 -20.61 -15.07
C LEU A 459 -35.50 -21.90 -15.83
N VAL A 460 -34.39 -21.94 -16.58
CA VAL A 460 -33.99 -23.09 -17.41
C VAL A 460 -32.88 -23.91 -16.75
N VAL A 461 -31.95 -23.24 -16.06
CA VAL A 461 -30.78 -23.83 -15.41
C VAL A 461 -30.84 -23.52 -13.92
N PRO A 462 -30.82 -24.53 -13.02
CA PRO A 462 -30.84 -24.28 -11.58
C PRO A 462 -29.70 -23.35 -11.13
N PRO A 463 -29.98 -22.38 -10.24
CA PRO A 463 -28.96 -21.48 -9.74
C PRO A 463 -27.96 -22.27 -8.89
N THR A 464 -26.80 -22.53 -9.48
CA THR A 464 -25.65 -23.24 -8.91
C THR A 464 -24.39 -22.39 -9.05
N PRO A 465 -23.33 -22.61 -8.24
CA PRO A 465 -22.07 -21.89 -8.38
C PRO A 465 -21.46 -21.96 -9.79
N SER A 466 -21.62 -23.09 -10.48
CA SER A 466 -21.18 -23.28 -11.86
C SER A 466 -21.99 -22.44 -12.86
N SER A 467 -23.33 -22.43 -12.74
CA SER A 467 -24.17 -21.57 -13.57
C SER A 467 -23.81 -20.09 -13.41
N MET A 468 -23.54 -19.64 -12.16
CA MET A 468 -23.09 -18.28 -11.86
C MET A 468 -21.74 -17.94 -12.46
N ALA A 469 -20.79 -18.88 -12.42
CA ALA A 469 -19.48 -18.70 -13.03
C ALA A 469 -19.55 -18.44 -14.55
N VAL A 470 -20.63 -18.88 -15.21
CA VAL A 470 -20.87 -18.65 -16.64
C VAL A 470 -21.63 -17.35 -16.91
N TRP A 471 -22.78 -17.14 -16.28
CA TRP A 471 -23.61 -15.97 -16.62
C TRP A 471 -23.07 -14.66 -16.05
N LEU A 472 -22.35 -14.68 -14.92
CA LEU A 472 -21.85 -13.45 -14.27
C LEU A 472 -20.79 -12.72 -15.12
N PRO A 473 -19.75 -13.40 -15.68
CA PRO A 473 -18.83 -12.75 -16.61
C PRO A 473 -19.52 -12.27 -17.89
N ALA A 474 -20.46 -13.04 -18.44
CA ALA A 474 -21.20 -12.67 -19.64
C ALA A 474 -22.03 -11.40 -19.42
N ALA A 475 -22.77 -11.34 -18.30
CA ALA A 475 -23.50 -10.14 -17.86
C ALA A 475 -22.55 -8.94 -17.64
N GLY A 476 -21.38 -9.18 -17.03
CA GLY A 476 -20.35 -8.17 -16.82
C GLY A 476 -19.81 -7.57 -18.12
N LEU A 477 -19.48 -8.41 -19.11
CA LEU A 477 -19.00 -7.96 -20.42
C LEU A 477 -20.07 -7.21 -21.20
N ALA A 478 -21.31 -7.73 -21.21
CA ALA A 478 -22.45 -7.07 -21.84
C ALA A 478 -22.71 -5.68 -21.23
N TYR A 479 -22.71 -5.61 -19.90
CA TYR A 479 -22.89 -4.36 -19.17
C TYR A 479 -21.76 -3.35 -19.43
N ALA A 480 -20.50 -3.80 -19.44
CA ALA A 480 -19.36 -2.95 -19.78
C ALA A 480 -19.50 -2.38 -21.21
N GLY A 481 -19.96 -3.20 -22.17
CA GLY A 481 -20.27 -2.75 -23.53
C GLY A 481 -21.38 -1.68 -23.57
N LEU A 482 -22.46 -1.86 -22.79
CA LEU A 482 -23.57 -0.89 -22.70
C LEU A 482 -23.15 0.42 -22.01
N LEU A 483 -22.34 0.36 -20.96
CA LEU A 483 -21.76 1.55 -20.32
C LEU A 483 -20.82 2.29 -21.26
N TRP A 484 -19.99 1.56 -22.03
CA TRP A 484 -19.10 2.16 -23.02
C TRP A 484 -19.89 2.82 -24.16
N ARG A 485 -21.00 2.22 -24.60
CA ARG A 485 -21.92 2.86 -25.57
C ARG A 485 -22.55 4.14 -24.99
N GLY A 486 -22.93 4.12 -23.71
CA GLY A 486 -23.48 5.27 -22.98
C GLY A 486 -22.46 6.31 -22.50
N ARG A 487 -21.17 6.19 -22.86
CA ARG A 487 -20.07 6.98 -22.26
C ARG A 487 -20.25 8.50 -22.28
N ARG A 488 -20.89 9.03 -23.31
CA ARG A 488 -21.14 10.47 -23.49
C ARG A 488 -22.22 10.97 -22.53
N ILE A 489 -23.30 10.21 -22.38
CA ILE A 489 -24.42 10.51 -21.48
C ILE A 489 -23.96 10.42 -20.02
N LEU A 490 -23.10 9.44 -19.72
CA LEU A 490 -22.57 9.17 -18.38
C LEU A 490 -21.37 10.05 -17.99
N GLN A 491 -20.87 10.90 -18.90
CA GLN A 491 -19.68 11.72 -18.71
C GLN A 491 -18.48 10.91 -18.15
N LEU A 492 -18.25 9.70 -18.68
CA LEU A 492 -17.21 8.80 -18.15
C LEU A 492 -15.79 9.37 -18.25
N SER A 493 -15.56 10.37 -19.11
CA SER A 493 -14.30 11.14 -19.16
C SER A 493 -14.08 11.92 -17.86
N ALA A 494 -15.11 12.58 -17.33
CA ALA A 494 -15.06 13.28 -16.04
C ALA A 494 -14.95 12.29 -14.85
N PHE A 495 -15.54 11.10 -14.99
CA PHE A 495 -15.36 10.02 -14.01
C PHE A 495 -13.88 9.61 -13.89
N ARG A 496 -13.19 9.43 -15.02
CA ARG A 496 -11.78 9.01 -15.07
C ARG A 496 -10.84 10.05 -14.45
N THR A 497 -11.16 11.35 -14.57
CA THR A 497 -10.38 12.41 -13.93
C THR A 497 -10.66 12.52 -12.43
N ALA A 498 -11.91 12.29 -12.01
CA ALA A 498 -12.31 12.35 -10.61
C ALA A 498 -11.89 11.11 -9.80
N PHE A 499 -11.89 9.94 -10.44
CA PHE A 499 -11.37 8.68 -9.92
C PHE A 499 -10.20 8.24 -10.79
N PRO A 500 -8.97 8.74 -10.56
CA PRO A 500 -7.80 8.19 -11.20
C PRO A 500 -7.68 6.75 -10.74
N VAL A 501 -8.13 5.80 -11.55
CA VAL A 501 -8.09 4.36 -11.25
C VAL A 501 -6.63 4.05 -10.93
N PRO A 502 -6.29 3.79 -9.65
CA PRO A 502 -4.94 3.39 -9.34
C PRO A 502 -4.77 2.04 -10.02
N ARG A 503 -3.72 1.89 -10.84
CA ARG A 503 -3.45 0.62 -11.54
C ARG A 503 -3.62 -0.52 -10.54
N PRO A 504 -4.47 -1.54 -10.78
CA PRO A 504 -4.85 -2.54 -9.76
C PRO A 504 -3.62 -3.19 -9.10
N HIS A 505 -2.55 -3.36 -9.87
CA HIS A 505 -1.24 -3.81 -9.39
C HIS A 505 -0.58 -2.89 -8.34
N ALA A 506 -0.83 -1.58 -8.34
CA ALA A 506 -0.26 -0.63 -7.39
C ALA A 506 -0.97 -0.64 -6.03
N VAL A 507 -2.30 -0.76 -6.00
CA VAL A 507 -3.07 -0.92 -4.75
C VAL A 507 -2.81 -2.29 -4.16
N LEU A 508 -2.89 -3.34 -4.99
CA LEU A 508 -2.58 -4.70 -4.58
C LEU A 508 -1.12 -4.83 -4.12
N ARG A 509 -0.14 -4.20 -4.81
CA ARG A 509 1.27 -4.12 -4.34
C ARG A 509 1.41 -3.38 -3.02
N ARG A 510 0.66 -2.29 -2.77
CA ARG A 510 0.76 -1.55 -1.50
C ARG A 510 0.13 -2.30 -0.34
N LEU A 511 -1.04 -2.90 -0.56
CA LEU A 511 -1.70 -3.75 0.43
C LEU A 511 -0.87 -5.00 0.72
N THR A 512 -0.34 -5.66 -0.32
CA THR A 512 0.57 -6.80 -0.12
C THR A 512 1.88 -6.38 0.54
N ARG A 513 2.47 -5.21 0.23
CA ARG A 513 3.67 -4.70 0.94
C ARG A 513 3.41 -4.41 2.41
N LEU A 514 2.28 -3.80 2.75
CA LEU A 514 1.90 -3.53 4.13
C LEU A 514 1.59 -4.84 4.87
N ALA A 515 0.82 -5.74 4.24
CA ALA A 515 0.53 -7.06 4.79
C ALA A 515 1.79 -7.91 4.96
N THR A 516 2.72 -7.92 3.98
CA THR A 516 4.00 -8.64 4.09
C THR A 516 4.95 -7.99 5.09
N ALA A 517 4.99 -6.67 5.23
CA ALA A 517 5.77 -5.99 6.27
C ALA A 517 5.21 -6.27 7.67
N LEU A 518 3.88 -6.29 7.82
CA LEU A 518 3.20 -6.64 9.05
C LEU A 518 3.42 -8.13 9.38
N LEU A 519 3.24 -9.03 8.41
CA LEU A 519 3.50 -10.46 8.53
C LEU A 519 4.99 -10.72 8.84
N ALA A 520 5.92 -9.96 8.25
CA ALA A 520 7.36 -10.03 8.54
C ALA A 520 7.72 -9.52 9.94
N ARG A 521 6.95 -8.58 10.51
CA ARG A 521 7.09 -8.12 11.89
C ARG A 521 6.48 -9.11 12.88
N VAL A 522 5.28 -9.62 12.57
CA VAL A 522 4.59 -10.65 13.36
C VAL A 522 5.40 -11.96 13.36
N THR A 523 5.95 -12.38 12.23
CA THR A 523 6.86 -13.55 12.17
C THR A 523 8.17 -13.30 12.90
N ARG A 524 8.73 -12.08 12.89
CA ARG A 524 9.87 -11.70 13.75
C ARG A 524 9.51 -11.75 15.24
N LEU A 525 8.29 -11.36 15.62
CA LEU A 525 7.78 -11.44 16.98
C LEU A 525 7.53 -12.90 17.41
N LEU A 526 6.92 -13.71 16.54
CA LEU A 526 6.71 -15.15 16.72
C LEU A 526 8.04 -15.93 16.82
N ARG A 527 9.10 -15.48 16.15
CA ARG A 527 10.46 -16.03 16.28
C ARG A 527 11.10 -15.81 17.65
N ARG A 528 10.61 -14.83 18.43
CA ARG A 528 11.09 -14.54 19.79
C ARG A 528 10.31 -15.30 20.87
N LEU A 529 9.20 -15.94 20.53
CA LEU A 529 8.46 -16.81 21.43
C LEU A 529 9.08 -18.22 21.45
N PRO A 530 9.10 -18.92 22.60
CA PRO A 530 9.68 -20.24 22.71
C PRO A 530 8.72 -21.28 22.11
N ILE A 531 8.65 -21.33 20.78
CA ILE A 531 7.81 -22.28 20.04
C ILE A 531 8.69 -23.45 19.54
N PRO A 532 8.28 -24.72 19.74
CA PRO A 532 9.01 -25.90 19.27
C PRO A 532 9.31 -25.88 17.76
N HIS A 533 10.50 -26.36 17.37
CA HIS A 533 11.02 -26.33 15.98
C HIS A 533 10.06 -26.98 14.96
N ARG A 534 9.37 -28.07 15.34
CA ARG A 534 8.39 -28.76 14.47
C ARG A 534 7.19 -27.89 14.11
N VAL A 535 6.70 -27.07 15.05
CA VAL A 535 5.58 -26.13 14.82
C VAL A 535 6.01 -24.95 13.96
N ARG A 536 7.28 -24.54 14.07
CA ARG A 536 7.89 -23.49 13.23
C ARG A 536 8.03 -23.92 11.77
N VAL A 537 8.49 -25.15 11.56
CA VAL A 537 8.58 -25.77 10.24
C VAL A 537 7.18 -25.94 9.65
N ALA A 538 6.21 -26.44 10.42
CA ALA A 538 4.80 -26.57 10.02
C ALA A 538 4.16 -25.22 9.65
N LEU A 539 4.33 -24.15 10.45
CA LEU A 539 3.83 -22.81 10.11
C LEU A 539 4.47 -22.25 8.82
N SER A 540 5.76 -22.52 8.61
CA SER A 540 6.47 -22.07 7.40
C SER A 540 6.06 -22.85 6.14
N THR A 541 5.66 -24.11 6.29
CA THR A 541 5.13 -24.94 5.19
C THR A 541 3.65 -24.67 4.93
N LEU A 542 2.85 -24.32 5.95
CA LEU A 542 1.43 -23.98 5.81
C LEU A 542 1.22 -22.60 5.16
N LEU A 543 2.07 -21.61 5.48
CA LEU A 543 1.99 -20.24 4.92
C LEU A 543 2.59 -20.09 3.51
N LEU A 544 3.37 -21.07 3.03
CA LEU A 544 4.08 -21.01 1.73
C LEU A 544 3.92 -22.32 0.96
N ARG A 545 2.74 -22.56 0.37
CA ARG A 545 2.54 -23.72 -0.50
C ARG A 545 3.47 -23.67 -1.75
N ARG A 546 4.37 -24.66 -1.83
CA ARG A 546 5.29 -25.15 -2.89
C ARG A 546 6.14 -24.11 -3.69
N PRO A 547 7.46 -24.00 -3.40
CA PRO A 547 8.48 -23.39 -4.28
C PRO A 547 8.68 -24.24 -5.55
N GLY A 548 8.83 -23.61 -6.71
CA GLY A 548 9.13 -24.30 -7.97
C GLY A 548 10.62 -24.60 -8.11
N LEU A 549 10.96 -25.79 -8.61
CA LEU A 549 12.27 -26.06 -9.20
C LEU A 549 12.32 -25.41 -10.57
N ALA A 550 13.39 -24.68 -10.87
CA ALA A 550 13.60 -24.05 -12.17
C ALA A 550 15.07 -24.19 -12.57
N GLU A 551 15.31 -24.25 -13.88
CA GLU A 551 16.66 -24.13 -14.45
C GLU A 551 16.91 -22.68 -14.83
N VAL A 552 18.02 -22.10 -14.36
CA VAL A 552 18.33 -20.68 -14.50
C VAL A 552 19.75 -20.49 -15.06
N PRO A 553 19.94 -19.64 -16.09
CA PRO A 553 21.27 -19.27 -16.59
C PRO A 553 22.16 -18.64 -15.51
N LEU A 554 23.45 -19.02 -15.47
CA LEU A 554 24.38 -18.54 -14.43
C LEU A 554 24.63 -17.02 -14.48
N ASP A 555 24.58 -16.41 -15.67
CA ASP A 555 24.69 -14.96 -15.87
C ASP A 555 23.51 -14.18 -15.27
N ARG A 556 22.38 -14.86 -15.01
CA ARG A 556 21.20 -14.30 -14.34
C ARG A 556 21.17 -14.57 -12.83
N LEU A 557 22.13 -15.32 -12.30
CA LEU A 557 22.26 -15.57 -10.86
C LEU A 557 23.21 -14.54 -10.25
N LEU A 558 22.66 -13.57 -9.52
CA LEU A 558 23.43 -12.50 -8.90
C LEU A 558 23.74 -12.84 -7.44
N LEU A 559 24.87 -12.33 -6.94
CA LEU A 559 25.24 -12.51 -5.53
C LEU A 559 24.14 -11.96 -4.61
N GLY A 560 24.16 -12.40 -3.36
CA GLY A 560 23.01 -12.17 -2.49
C GLY A 560 23.32 -12.37 -1.01
N VAL A 561 22.33 -12.89 -0.28
CA VAL A 561 22.34 -12.98 1.20
C VAL A 561 23.57 -13.75 1.69
N GLN A 562 24.21 -13.26 2.75
CA GLN A 562 25.37 -13.90 3.39
C GLN A 562 25.03 -14.28 4.82
N ASP A 563 25.02 -15.58 5.14
CA ASP A 563 24.65 -16.15 6.46
C ASP A 563 23.42 -15.47 7.11
N GLY A 564 22.38 -15.23 6.30
CA GLY A 564 21.14 -14.59 6.73
C GLY A 564 21.15 -13.05 6.77
N VAL A 565 22.29 -12.40 6.54
CA VAL A 565 22.41 -10.94 6.40
C VAL A 565 21.87 -10.50 5.05
N SER A 566 20.97 -9.51 5.07
CA SER A 566 20.33 -9.00 3.86
C SER A 566 21.32 -8.24 2.96
N THR A 567 21.08 -8.23 1.66
CA THR A 567 21.90 -7.49 0.69
C THR A 567 21.90 -5.98 0.95
N SER A 568 20.79 -5.42 1.45
CA SER A 568 20.71 -4.01 1.85
C SER A 568 21.64 -3.71 3.03
N GLU A 569 21.65 -4.55 4.05
CA GLU A 569 22.51 -4.41 5.23
C GLU A 569 23.99 -4.58 4.87
N TYR A 570 24.31 -5.53 4.00
CA TYR A 570 25.66 -5.71 3.45
C TYR A 570 26.14 -4.46 2.70
N ALA A 571 25.30 -3.92 1.81
CA ALA A 571 25.61 -2.73 1.03
C ALA A 571 25.71 -1.46 1.90
N GLU A 572 24.91 -1.34 2.97
CA GLU A 572 25.01 -0.22 3.91
C GLU A 572 26.30 -0.29 4.75
N ARG A 573 26.73 -1.49 5.14
CA ARG A 573 27.91 -1.66 5.99
C ARG A 573 29.23 -1.44 5.24
N PHE A 574 29.30 -1.83 3.97
CA PHE A 574 30.54 -1.83 3.18
C PHE A 574 30.53 -0.89 1.98
N ASP A 575 29.47 -0.08 1.85
CA ASP A 575 29.18 0.78 0.70
C ASP A 575 29.26 0.07 -0.67
N ASP A 576 28.89 -1.21 -0.68
CA ASP A 576 28.94 -2.07 -1.86
C ASP A 576 27.54 -2.21 -2.47
N LEU A 577 27.15 -1.20 -3.23
CA LEU A 577 25.81 -1.13 -3.85
C LEU A 577 25.60 -2.20 -4.94
N LEU A 578 26.68 -2.62 -5.61
CA LEU A 578 26.65 -3.54 -6.73
C LEU A 578 26.79 -5.00 -6.33
N TRP A 579 26.98 -5.30 -5.04
CA TRP A 579 27.04 -6.69 -4.55
C TRP A 579 25.91 -7.55 -5.12
N ALA A 580 24.65 -7.10 -5.01
CA ALA A 580 23.49 -7.85 -5.53
C ALA A 580 23.22 -7.64 -7.03
N SER A 581 24.11 -6.94 -7.72
CA SER A 581 24.15 -6.74 -9.18
C SER A 581 25.22 -7.60 -9.85
N THR A 582 26.20 -8.09 -9.08
CA THR A 582 27.32 -8.90 -9.57
C THR A 582 26.87 -10.33 -9.92
N PRO A 583 27.07 -10.79 -11.16
CA PRO A 583 26.84 -12.19 -11.53
C PRO A 583 27.72 -13.15 -10.74
N ILE A 584 27.23 -14.35 -10.43
CA ILE A 584 27.97 -15.35 -9.66
C ILE A 584 29.30 -15.74 -10.28
N ALA A 585 29.38 -15.74 -11.61
CA ALA A 585 30.61 -16.00 -12.36
C ALA A 585 31.68 -14.93 -12.12
N GLN A 586 31.30 -13.71 -11.72
CA GLN A 586 32.23 -12.62 -11.41
C GLN A 586 32.49 -12.47 -9.90
N GLY A 587 31.84 -13.29 -9.06
CA GLY A 587 31.91 -13.18 -7.62
C GLY A 587 33.22 -13.69 -7.00
N PRO A 588 33.41 -13.47 -5.68
CA PRO A 588 34.67 -13.77 -4.98
C PRO A 588 35.12 -15.24 -5.07
N HIS A 589 34.19 -16.18 -4.96
CA HIS A 589 34.48 -17.62 -5.08
C HIS A 589 34.91 -18.00 -6.51
N ALA A 590 34.29 -17.40 -7.53
CA ALA A 590 34.63 -17.65 -8.92
C ALA A 590 35.99 -17.03 -9.30
N TRP A 591 36.31 -15.86 -8.71
CA TRP A 591 37.63 -15.25 -8.83
C TRP A 591 38.72 -16.19 -8.31
N LEU A 592 38.53 -16.75 -7.10
CA LEU A 592 39.51 -17.64 -6.47
C LEU A 592 39.79 -18.89 -7.33
N LEU A 593 38.73 -19.46 -7.93
CA LEU A 593 38.84 -20.61 -8.83
C LEU A 593 39.59 -20.27 -10.12
N ARG A 594 39.35 -19.09 -10.72
CA ARG A 594 40.10 -18.64 -11.91
C ARG A 594 41.57 -18.42 -11.59
N ALA A 595 41.88 -17.72 -10.51
CA ALA A 595 43.25 -17.43 -10.10
C ALA A 595 44.04 -18.74 -9.85
N ALA A 596 43.40 -19.74 -9.22
CA ALA A 596 44.00 -21.04 -8.99
C ALA A 596 44.17 -21.86 -10.29
N ALA A 597 43.28 -21.71 -11.27
CA ALA A 597 43.40 -22.39 -12.56
C ALA A 597 44.52 -21.81 -13.46
N GLU A 598 44.75 -20.50 -13.37
CA GLU A 598 45.82 -19.81 -14.12
C GLU A 598 47.23 -20.09 -13.54
N ARG A 599 47.34 -20.22 -12.20
CA ARG A 599 48.63 -20.25 -11.50
C ARG A 599 48.92 -21.55 -10.73
N GLY A 600 47.97 -22.49 -10.73
CA GLY A 600 47.99 -23.69 -9.88
C GLY A 600 47.49 -23.41 -8.46
N SER A 601 46.77 -24.35 -7.86
CA SER A 601 46.19 -24.21 -6.51
C SER A 601 47.22 -24.06 -5.38
N ALA A 602 48.45 -24.53 -5.59
CA ALA A 602 49.60 -24.34 -4.70
C ALA A 602 50.40 -23.06 -4.99
N GLY A 603 50.11 -22.36 -6.09
CA GLY A 603 50.84 -21.16 -6.53
C GLY A 603 50.32 -19.83 -5.94
N LEU A 604 49.14 -19.84 -5.30
CA LEU A 604 48.64 -18.67 -4.56
C LEU A 604 49.21 -18.68 -3.15
N SER A 605 49.88 -17.62 -2.71
CA SER A 605 50.31 -17.46 -1.32
C SER A 605 49.14 -17.10 -0.39
N ASP A 606 49.32 -17.31 0.91
CA ASP A 606 48.28 -17.00 1.90
C ASP A 606 47.98 -15.49 1.97
N GLU A 607 49.00 -14.66 1.80
CA GLU A 607 48.87 -13.20 1.73
C GLU A 607 48.06 -12.76 0.50
N GLU A 608 48.29 -13.38 -0.67
CA GLU A 608 47.50 -13.14 -1.87
C GLU A 608 46.04 -13.57 -1.71
N ILE A 609 45.76 -14.70 -1.05
CA ILE A 609 44.39 -15.15 -0.76
C ILE A 609 43.67 -14.12 0.12
N LEU A 610 44.34 -13.62 1.15
CA LEU A 610 43.77 -12.64 2.08
C LEU A 610 43.56 -11.25 1.44
N ALA A 611 44.45 -10.83 0.55
CA ALA A 611 44.34 -9.59 -0.22
C ALA A 611 43.33 -9.68 -1.39
N SER A 612 42.96 -10.90 -1.80
CA SER A 612 42.04 -11.11 -2.92
C SER A 612 40.60 -10.65 -2.64
N PRO A 613 39.74 -10.57 -3.68
CA PRO A 613 38.30 -10.39 -3.49
C PRO A 613 37.66 -11.46 -2.60
N TYR A 614 38.18 -12.70 -2.61
CA TYR A 614 37.71 -13.78 -1.72
C TYR A 614 38.05 -13.49 -0.26
N GLY A 615 39.31 -13.16 0.03
CA GLY A 615 39.76 -12.83 1.39
C GLY A 615 39.07 -11.58 1.93
N THR A 616 38.94 -10.54 1.10
CA THR A 616 38.19 -9.32 1.44
C THR A 616 36.73 -9.64 1.77
N HIS A 617 36.06 -10.46 0.95
CA HIS A 617 34.69 -10.87 1.20
C HIS A 617 34.56 -11.70 2.50
N ALA A 618 35.47 -12.63 2.73
CA ALA A 618 35.49 -13.46 3.93
C ALA A 618 35.65 -12.64 5.21
N ARG A 619 36.57 -11.66 5.22
CA ARG A 619 36.73 -10.70 6.33
C ARG A 619 35.48 -9.84 6.55
N ARG A 620 34.83 -9.39 5.48
CA ARG A 620 33.52 -8.70 5.57
C ARG A 620 32.46 -9.58 6.24
N CYS A 621 32.44 -10.88 5.93
CA CYS A 621 31.53 -11.84 6.58
C CYS A 621 31.88 -12.08 8.07
N LEU A 622 33.17 -12.18 8.42
CA LEU A 622 33.63 -12.22 9.82
C LEU A 622 33.14 -10.99 10.59
N GLN A 623 33.28 -9.80 10.03
CA GLN A 623 32.84 -8.55 10.66
C GLN A 623 31.31 -8.47 10.86
N LEU A 624 30.53 -9.04 9.93
CA LEU A 624 29.06 -9.01 10.01
C LEU A 624 28.48 -10.08 10.93
N THR A 625 29.06 -11.28 10.92
CA THR A 625 28.41 -12.49 11.46
C THR A 625 29.26 -13.22 12.49
N GLY A 626 30.50 -12.77 12.70
CA GLY A 626 31.48 -13.41 13.56
C GLY A 626 32.15 -14.65 12.96
N ARG A 627 31.80 -15.03 11.73
CA ARG A 627 32.32 -16.23 11.06
C ARG A 627 32.22 -16.16 9.54
N TYR A 628 32.98 -17.01 8.84
CA TYR A 628 32.85 -17.25 7.41
C TYR A 628 33.06 -18.74 7.15
N PHE A 629 31.98 -19.45 6.85
CA PHE A 629 31.93 -20.91 6.96
C PHE A 629 32.35 -21.37 8.38
N SER A 630 33.43 -22.14 8.51
CA SER A 630 34.01 -22.51 9.81
C SER A 630 35.11 -21.56 10.29
N ALA A 631 35.54 -20.59 9.47
CA ALA A 631 36.57 -19.63 9.83
C ALA A 631 36.06 -18.58 10.81
N THR A 632 36.87 -18.25 11.81
CA THR A 632 36.66 -17.13 12.75
C THR A 632 37.77 -16.08 12.70
N ASP A 633 38.86 -16.35 11.98
CA ASP A 633 40.05 -15.51 11.82
C ASP A 633 40.66 -15.67 10.41
N ASP A 634 41.72 -14.90 10.13
CA ASP A 634 42.38 -14.91 8.81
C ASP A 634 43.02 -16.27 8.47
N ALA A 635 43.58 -16.98 9.46
CA ALA A 635 44.13 -18.32 9.26
C ALA A 635 43.03 -19.31 8.85
N GLY A 636 41.85 -19.23 9.49
CA GLY A 636 40.67 -19.99 9.10
C GLY A 636 40.18 -19.65 7.69
N ILE A 637 40.25 -18.39 7.26
CA ILE A 637 39.87 -17.98 5.89
C ILE A 637 40.76 -18.67 4.86
N VAL A 638 42.07 -18.71 5.10
CA VAL A 638 43.03 -19.39 4.22
C VAL A 638 42.75 -20.90 4.19
N ALA A 639 42.50 -21.53 5.35
CA ALA A 639 42.16 -22.95 5.42
C ALA A 639 40.88 -23.27 4.63
N GLU A 640 39.83 -22.44 4.75
CA GLU A 640 38.59 -22.56 3.98
C GLU A 640 38.82 -22.37 2.48
N ALA A 641 39.65 -21.40 2.09
CA ALA A 641 40.02 -21.18 0.68
C ALA A 641 40.70 -22.42 0.08
N ARG A 642 41.69 -23.00 0.78
CA ARG A 642 42.40 -24.21 0.33
C ARG A 642 41.47 -25.42 0.26
N SER A 643 40.62 -25.60 1.27
CA SER A 643 39.59 -26.65 1.29
C SER A 643 38.58 -26.50 0.13
N PHE A 644 38.18 -25.27 -0.18
CA PHE A 644 37.32 -25.00 -1.33
C PHE A 644 38.00 -25.31 -2.67
N LEU A 645 39.26 -24.91 -2.84
CA LEU A 645 40.05 -25.22 -4.05
C LEU A 645 40.26 -26.73 -4.24
N ALA A 646 40.54 -27.47 -3.16
CA ALA A 646 40.69 -28.92 -3.21
C ALA A 646 39.40 -29.61 -3.69
N ARG A 647 38.24 -29.23 -3.10
CA ARG A 647 36.92 -29.74 -3.53
C ARG A 647 36.56 -29.40 -4.97
N ALA A 648 37.05 -28.28 -5.49
CA ALA A 648 36.81 -27.90 -6.88
C ALA A 648 37.60 -28.78 -7.86
N GLY A 649 38.82 -29.21 -7.49
CA GLY A 649 39.68 -30.08 -8.29
C GLY A 649 39.23 -31.55 -8.36
N GLU A 650 38.52 -32.04 -7.34
CA GLU A 650 37.93 -33.38 -7.37
C GLU A 650 36.78 -33.47 -8.39
N HIS A 651 36.95 -34.29 -9.43
CA HIS A 651 35.89 -34.62 -10.41
C HIS A 651 34.80 -35.49 -9.79
N HIS A 652 33.95 -34.91 -8.95
CA HIS A 652 32.69 -35.54 -8.56
C HIS A 652 31.62 -35.24 -9.62
N ALA A 653 31.00 -36.32 -10.15
CA ALA A 653 29.94 -36.29 -11.14
C ALA A 653 28.84 -35.27 -10.79
N ALA A 654 28.29 -34.61 -11.81
CA ALA A 654 27.23 -33.62 -11.68
C ALA A 654 26.09 -34.12 -10.78
N PRO A 655 25.45 -33.25 -9.98
CA PRO A 655 24.35 -33.66 -9.12
C PRO A 655 23.22 -34.27 -9.98
N VAL A 656 22.91 -35.54 -9.71
CA VAL A 656 21.83 -36.29 -10.37
C VAL A 656 20.50 -35.56 -10.14
N PRO A 657 19.64 -35.39 -11.17
CA PRO A 657 18.35 -34.75 -10.99
C PRO A 657 17.50 -35.56 -10.01
N VAL A 658 16.87 -34.89 -9.04
CA VAL A 658 15.83 -35.53 -8.22
C VAL A 658 14.60 -35.76 -9.13
N PRO A 659 14.13 -37.01 -9.32
CA PRO A 659 12.99 -37.28 -10.19
C PRO A 659 11.72 -36.59 -9.68
N ALA A 660 10.98 -35.97 -10.59
CA ALA A 660 9.69 -35.39 -10.30
C ALA A 660 8.66 -36.50 -10.07
N GLY A 661 8.41 -36.81 -8.80
CA GLY A 661 7.30 -37.66 -8.37
C GLY A 661 7.74 -38.96 -7.73
N VAL A 662 8.00 -38.93 -6.43
CA VAL A 662 7.53 -39.86 -5.38
C VAL A 662 7.96 -39.23 -4.06
N VAL A 663 7.01 -38.68 -3.31
CA VAL A 663 7.13 -38.62 -1.85
C VAL A 663 5.84 -39.23 -1.34
N SER A 664 5.85 -40.55 -1.26
CA SER A 664 4.89 -41.36 -0.53
C SER A 664 4.97 -41.01 0.95
N ASN A 665 3.82 -41.17 1.59
CA ASN A 665 3.43 -40.64 2.89
C ASN A 665 3.91 -41.55 4.04
N GLU A 666 5.19 -41.91 4.09
CA GLU A 666 5.72 -42.93 5.03
C GLU A 666 6.88 -42.42 5.91
N LEU A 667 6.68 -41.30 6.59
CA LEU A 667 7.48 -40.94 7.78
C LEU A 667 6.53 -40.56 8.92
N ALA A 668 5.69 -41.51 9.33
CA ALA A 668 4.83 -41.40 10.50
C ALA A 668 4.93 -42.59 11.47
N GLU A 669 5.62 -43.69 11.14
CA GLU A 669 5.77 -44.82 12.07
C GLU A 669 7.20 -45.37 12.05
N ALA A 670 7.99 -45.00 13.05
CA ALA A 670 9.15 -45.77 13.47
C ALA A 670 9.02 -45.99 14.98
N ARG A 671 8.66 -47.23 15.35
CA ARG A 671 8.64 -47.73 16.73
C ARG A 671 10.05 -47.69 17.35
N PRO A 672 10.18 -47.50 18.67
CA PRO A 672 11.48 -47.53 19.34
C PRO A 672 11.97 -48.97 19.49
N VAL A 673 13.19 -49.25 19.03
CA VAL A 673 13.92 -50.49 19.33
C VAL A 673 14.74 -50.26 20.60
N ALA A 674 14.63 -51.20 21.54
CA ALA A 674 15.25 -51.18 22.85
C ALA A 674 16.78 -51.33 22.79
N HIS A 675 17.48 -50.65 23.72
CA HIS A 675 18.87 -50.96 24.10
C HIS A 675 18.88 -51.72 25.43
N PRO A 676 19.76 -52.72 25.61
CA PRO A 676 20.06 -53.27 26.94
C PRO A 676 21.42 -52.78 27.48
N GLY A 677 21.42 -52.36 28.76
CA GLY A 677 22.56 -52.32 29.71
C GLY A 677 23.68 -51.29 29.42
N THR A 678 24.35 -50.64 30.37
CA THR A 678 24.48 -50.75 31.84
C THR A 678 25.17 -49.48 32.37
N ASP A 679 24.80 -49.06 33.58
CA ASP A 679 25.57 -48.39 34.65
C ASP A 679 26.68 -47.36 34.34
N SER A 680 26.53 -46.14 34.87
CA SER A 680 27.12 -45.71 36.16
C SER A 680 27.18 -44.17 36.26
N GLY A 681 27.15 -43.68 37.50
CA GLY A 681 26.79 -42.31 37.89
C GLY A 681 27.77 -41.18 37.56
N GLY A 682 27.26 -39.94 37.71
CA GLY A 682 28.07 -38.73 37.75
C GLY A 682 27.34 -37.49 37.26
N VAL A 683 27.02 -36.57 38.17
CA VAL A 683 26.69 -35.15 37.94
C VAL A 683 27.91 -34.35 38.45
N PRO A 684 28.37 -33.17 37.95
CA PRO A 684 28.11 -32.34 36.74
C PRO A 684 29.48 -31.95 36.01
N PRO A 685 29.68 -30.96 35.09
CA PRO A 685 29.20 -29.56 35.10
C PRO A 685 28.53 -29.05 33.80
N GLU A 686 27.55 -28.19 34.02
CA GLU A 686 27.00 -27.03 33.29
C GLU A 686 27.65 -26.42 32.02
N ALA A 687 28.38 -27.15 31.17
CA ALA A 687 29.02 -26.58 29.95
C ALA A 687 28.73 -27.30 28.62
N ALA A 688 27.94 -28.39 28.59
CA ALA A 688 27.82 -29.26 27.42
C ALA A 688 26.44 -29.25 26.71
N LEU A 689 25.81 -28.08 26.56
CA LEU A 689 24.60 -27.92 25.72
C LEU A 689 24.78 -26.95 24.53
N ARG A 690 26.02 -26.76 24.08
CA ARG A 690 26.35 -26.00 22.86
C ARG A 690 26.99 -26.86 21.76
N THR A 691 26.41 -28.00 21.43
CA THR A 691 26.85 -28.79 20.26
C THR A 691 25.66 -29.44 19.56
N GLY A 692 24.77 -28.61 19.01
CA GLY A 692 23.87 -29.00 17.92
C GLY A 692 24.45 -28.50 16.60
N SER A 693 24.89 -29.42 15.74
CA SER A 693 25.55 -29.19 14.45
C SER A 693 24.81 -28.19 13.54
N HIS A 694 25.36 -26.99 13.39
CA HIS A 694 24.99 -26.05 12.32
C HIS A 694 25.91 -26.27 11.10
N ALA A 695 25.75 -27.43 10.46
CA ALA A 695 26.46 -27.77 9.24
C ALA A 695 25.92 -26.96 8.04
N HIS A 696 26.83 -26.57 7.14
CA HIS A 696 26.54 -25.88 5.88
C HIS A 696 25.57 -26.67 4.99
N SER A 697 24.98 -25.99 3.99
CA SER A 697 24.25 -26.69 2.94
C SER A 697 25.18 -27.69 2.24
N GLY A 698 24.90 -28.98 2.33
CA GLY A 698 25.70 -30.03 1.73
C GLY A 698 25.61 -30.03 0.20
N PRO A 699 26.43 -30.85 -0.50
CA PRO A 699 26.40 -30.95 -1.96
C PRO A 699 25.03 -31.32 -2.54
N ARG A 700 24.18 -32.02 -1.76
CA ARG A 700 22.84 -32.48 -2.14
C ARG A 700 21.70 -31.52 -1.77
N ASP A 701 21.99 -30.45 -1.03
CA ASP A 701 20.95 -29.48 -0.66
C ASP A 701 20.53 -28.65 -1.87
N PRO A 702 19.27 -28.22 -1.97
CA PRO A 702 18.84 -27.38 -3.09
C PRO A 702 19.50 -26.00 -3.02
N ILE A 703 19.96 -25.48 -4.16
CA ILE A 703 20.38 -24.08 -4.30
C ILE A 703 19.13 -23.21 -4.19
N LEU A 704 19.15 -22.20 -3.31
CA LEU A 704 17.99 -21.36 -3.04
C LEU A 704 18.18 -19.98 -3.66
N VAL A 705 17.19 -19.53 -4.42
CA VAL A 705 17.19 -18.19 -5.03
C VAL A 705 15.86 -17.46 -4.83
N ALA A 706 15.89 -16.14 -4.90
CA ALA A 706 14.71 -15.30 -4.98
C ALA A 706 14.69 -14.52 -6.30
N PRO A 707 13.55 -14.40 -7.00
CA PRO A 707 13.44 -13.54 -8.17
C PRO A 707 13.77 -12.10 -7.81
N ILE A 708 14.57 -11.42 -8.62
CA ILE A 708 14.76 -9.97 -8.47
C ILE A 708 13.56 -9.27 -9.09
N ARG A 709 13.01 -8.32 -8.35
CA ARG A 709 11.81 -7.62 -8.74
C ARG A 709 12.07 -6.87 -10.03
N ASP A 710 11.11 -7.01 -10.95
CA ASP A 710 11.15 -6.28 -12.22
C ASP A 710 12.45 -6.55 -12.99
N SER A 711 12.96 -7.79 -12.91
CA SER A 711 14.13 -8.30 -13.63
C SER A 711 13.87 -9.77 -14.00
N ASP A 712 14.67 -10.33 -14.91
CA ASP A 712 14.80 -11.76 -15.16
C ASP A 712 15.95 -12.42 -14.38
N CYS A 713 16.67 -11.63 -13.58
CA CYS A 713 17.71 -12.10 -12.69
C CYS A 713 17.15 -12.63 -11.37
N PHE A 714 17.96 -13.43 -10.67
CA PHE A 714 17.66 -14.00 -9.38
C PHE A 714 18.79 -13.71 -8.39
N GLN A 715 18.40 -13.35 -7.17
CA GLN A 715 19.32 -13.16 -6.07
C GLN A 715 19.56 -14.50 -5.36
N ILE A 716 20.83 -14.87 -5.21
CA ILE A 716 21.22 -16.09 -4.50
C ILE A 716 20.96 -15.91 -2.99
N LEU A 717 20.28 -16.88 -2.38
CA LEU A 717 20.01 -16.91 -0.95
C LEU A 717 20.90 -17.91 -0.22
N ASP A 718 21.24 -19.01 -0.91
CA ASP A 718 22.14 -20.05 -0.44
C ASP A 718 22.77 -20.75 -1.65
N GLY A 719 24.05 -21.14 -1.52
CA GLY A 719 24.77 -21.92 -2.53
C GLY A 719 25.79 -21.17 -3.40
N HIS A 720 26.26 -19.98 -3.01
CA HIS A 720 27.25 -19.20 -3.78
C HIS A 720 28.49 -20.01 -4.17
N HIS A 721 29.10 -20.71 -3.21
CA HIS A 721 30.29 -21.55 -3.46
C HIS A 721 30.01 -22.70 -4.44
N ARG A 722 28.82 -23.30 -4.40
CA ARG A 722 28.40 -24.40 -5.30
C ARG A 722 28.14 -23.91 -6.71
N LEU A 723 27.45 -22.77 -6.84
CA LEU A 723 27.25 -22.11 -8.13
C LEU A 723 28.57 -21.65 -8.75
N ALA A 724 29.53 -21.16 -7.95
CA ALA A 724 30.85 -20.80 -8.44
C ALA A 724 31.63 -22.01 -8.97
N MET A 725 31.58 -23.17 -8.30
CA MET A 725 32.17 -24.41 -8.82
C MET A 725 31.48 -24.87 -10.12
N LEU A 726 30.15 -24.79 -10.20
CA LEU A 726 29.41 -25.11 -11.43
C LEU A 726 29.84 -24.19 -12.59
N ALA A 727 29.97 -22.88 -12.34
CA ALA A 727 30.45 -21.92 -13.32
C ALA A 727 31.88 -22.24 -13.78
N HIS A 728 32.77 -22.59 -12.84
CA HIS A 728 34.16 -22.94 -13.15
C HIS A 728 34.29 -24.22 -13.99
N ARG A 729 33.37 -25.19 -13.79
CA ARG A 729 33.30 -26.42 -14.59
C ARG A 729 32.63 -26.24 -15.97
N GLY A 730 32.34 -25.00 -16.37
CA GLY A 730 31.78 -24.68 -17.69
C GLY A 730 30.27 -24.87 -17.82
N ALA A 731 29.53 -25.07 -16.72
CA ALA A 731 28.07 -25.11 -16.78
C ALA A 731 27.53 -23.74 -17.21
N ARG A 732 26.45 -23.72 -18.02
CA ARG A 732 25.77 -22.49 -18.44
C ARG A 732 24.52 -22.18 -17.61
N THR A 733 23.94 -23.20 -16.99
CA THR A 733 22.70 -23.14 -16.21
C THR A 733 22.88 -23.87 -14.87
N ALA A 734 21.98 -23.59 -13.92
CA ALA A 734 21.88 -24.33 -12.67
C ALA A 734 20.41 -24.62 -12.31
N HIS A 735 20.17 -25.81 -11.75
CA HIS A 735 18.88 -26.14 -11.16
C HIS A 735 18.77 -25.51 -9.77
N VAL A 736 17.77 -24.65 -9.58
CA VAL A 736 17.57 -23.86 -8.37
C VAL A 736 16.12 -23.97 -7.90
N LYS A 737 15.94 -23.78 -6.59
CA LYS A 737 14.62 -23.69 -5.96
C LYS A 737 14.26 -22.22 -5.77
N VAL A 738 13.25 -21.78 -6.51
CA VAL A 738 12.86 -20.37 -6.61
C VAL A 738 11.79 -20.03 -5.57
N LYS A 739 12.05 -19.03 -4.73
CA LYS A 739 11.03 -18.45 -3.84
C LYS A 739 9.98 -17.69 -4.64
N ARG A 740 8.70 -17.77 -4.25
CA ARG A 740 7.61 -17.02 -4.91
C ARG A 740 7.69 -15.50 -4.72
N ILE A 741 8.33 -15.04 -3.64
CA ILE A 741 8.33 -13.62 -3.28
C ILE A 741 9.58 -12.96 -3.89
N PRO A 742 9.42 -11.95 -4.77
CA PRO A 742 10.55 -11.25 -5.35
C PRO A 742 11.17 -10.26 -4.37
N VAL A 743 12.50 -10.13 -4.43
CA VAL A 743 13.34 -9.21 -3.64
C VAL A 743 13.75 -8.00 -4.47
N THR A 744 14.32 -6.96 -3.84
CA THR A 744 14.92 -5.80 -4.53
C THR A 744 16.42 -5.76 -4.24
N THR A 745 17.21 -5.23 -5.18
CA THR A 745 18.64 -5.01 -4.99
C THR A 745 18.90 -3.64 -4.34
N PRO A 746 20.04 -3.43 -3.66
CA PRO A 746 20.42 -2.11 -3.13
C PRO A 746 20.47 -1.03 -4.21
N LEU A 747 20.93 -1.37 -5.42
CA LEU A 747 20.89 -0.48 -6.59
C LEU A 747 19.45 -0.07 -6.96
N GLN A 748 18.54 -1.05 -7.09
CA GLN A 748 17.12 -0.76 -7.35
C GLN A 748 16.49 0.09 -6.24
N ASP A 749 16.83 -0.18 -4.97
CA ASP A 749 16.32 0.57 -3.83
C ASP A 749 16.85 2.01 -3.81
N LEU A 750 18.11 2.24 -4.19
CA LEU A 750 18.70 3.57 -4.34
C LEU A 750 18.04 4.34 -5.49
N LEU A 751 17.94 3.75 -6.68
CA LEU A 751 17.26 4.36 -7.83
C LEU A 751 15.80 4.72 -7.52
N SER A 752 15.09 3.86 -6.77
CA SER A 752 13.70 4.12 -6.39
C SER A 752 13.50 5.31 -5.45
N ARG A 753 14.55 5.72 -4.73
CA ARG A 753 14.55 6.84 -3.78
C ARG A 753 14.93 8.17 -4.42
N MET A 754 15.52 8.15 -5.62
CA MET A 754 15.90 9.37 -6.31
C MET A 754 14.67 10.21 -6.70
N SER A 755 14.82 11.51 -6.56
CA SER A 755 13.79 12.56 -6.60
C SER A 755 13.04 12.67 -7.93
N TRP A 756 13.78 12.62 -9.05
CA TRP A 756 13.29 12.65 -10.43
C TRP A 756 12.64 11.37 -10.96
N ILE A 757 13.10 10.17 -10.55
CA ILE A 757 12.55 8.88 -11.02
C ILE A 757 11.10 8.72 -10.54
N GLY A 758 10.74 9.31 -9.39
CA GLY A 758 9.35 9.34 -8.91
C GLY A 758 8.73 7.95 -8.71
N GLY A 759 9.56 6.91 -8.60
CA GLY A 759 9.16 5.49 -8.54
C GLY A 759 8.78 4.85 -9.87
N LYS A 760 9.07 5.50 -11.02
CA LYS A 760 8.96 4.90 -12.35
C LYS A 760 10.20 4.02 -12.65
N LYS A 761 10.16 3.23 -13.73
CA LYS A 761 11.25 2.32 -14.13
C LYS A 761 11.98 2.88 -15.34
N GLU A 762 12.45 4.09 -15.17
CA GLU A 762 13.00 4.94 -16.21
C GLU A 762 14.41 5.34 -15.75
N LEU A 763 15.40 5.04 -16.57
CA LEU A 763 16.78 5.49 -16.38
C LEU A 763 16.97 6.69 -17.29
N TYR A 764 17.42 7.82 -16.76
CA TYR A 764 17.61 8.99 -17.60
C TYR A 764 18.86 8.85 -18.49
N GLN A 765 19.86 8.12 -18.00
CA GLN A 765 21.10 7.75 -18.69
C GLN A 765 21.46 6.27 -18.40
N PRO A 766 22.31 5.62 -19.22
CA PRO A 766 22.63 4.19 -19.08
C PRO A 766 23.32 3.82 -17.77
N ILE A 767 22.85 2.75 -17.14
CA ILE A 767 23.51 2.08 -16.00
C ILE A 767 23.71 0.62 -16.38
N ASP A 768 24.96 0.16 -16.44
CA ASP A 768 25.26 -1.23 -16.77
C ASP A 768 25.13 -2.12 -15.52
N ALA A 769 23.91 -2.59 -15.27
CA ALA A 769 23.61 -3.56 -14.23
C ALA A 769 22.65 -4.64 -14.75
N PRO A 770 22.97 -5.94 -14.62
CA PRO A 770 22.16 -7.03 -15.16
C PRO A 770 20.69 -6.95 -14.77
N GLU A 771 20.38 -6.56 -13.53
CA GLU A 771 19.01 -6.53 -13.04
C GLU A 771 18.15 -5.40 -13.65
N LEU A 772 18.76 -4.43 -14.34
CA LEU A 772 18.05 -3.31 -14.96
C LEU A 772 17.75 -3.54 -16.45
N ARG A 773 18.56 -4.37 -17.14
CA ARG A 773 18.61 -4.47 -18.61
C ARG A 773 17.29 -4.72 -19.33
N GLN A 774 16.40 -5.57 -18.79
CA GLN A 774 15.18 -5.96 -19.52
C GLN A 774 13.96 -5.08 -19.29
N ARG A 775 13.82 -4.48 -18.10
CA ARG A 775 12.55 -3.85 -17.69
C ARG A 775 12.68 -2.39 -17.27
N TRP A 776 13.89 -1.86 -17.23
CA TRP A 776 14.14 -0.43 -17.06
C TRP A 776 14.41 0.18 -18.42
N VAL A 777 13.64 1.20 -18.77
CA VAL A 777 13.77 1.87 -20.06
C VAL A 777 14.74 3.04 -19.88
N VAL A 778 15.82 3.07 -20.67
CA VAL A 778 16.66 4.26 -20.78
C VAL A 778 15.91 5.29 -21.62
N VAL A 779 15.64 6.45 -21.04
CA VAL A 779 14.70 7.44 -21.57
C VAL A 779 15.38 8.44 -22.50
N ARG A 780 16.66 8.78 -22.27
CA ARG A 780 17.43 9.69 -23.14
C ARG A 780 18.59 8.95 -23.79
N ARG A 781 18.86 9.24 -25.05
CA ARG A 781 20.09 8.80 -25.74
C ARG A 781 21.21 9.82 -25.54
N CYS A 782 21.79 9.85 -24.34
CA CYS A 782 22.92 10.74 -24.05
C CYS A 782 24.17 10.46 -24.89
N THR A 783 24.31 9.25 -25.45
CA THR A 783 25.37 8.88 -26.41
C THR A 783 25.33 9.72 -27.68
N ASP A 784 24.14 10.04 -28.20
CA ASP A 784 24.00 10.80 -29.45
C ASP A 784 24.42 12.26 -29.23
N ARG A 785 24.01 12.82 -28.07
CA ARG A 785 24.45 14.16 -27.65
C ARG A 785 25.95 14.23 -27.42
N LEU A 786 26.54 13.22 -26.78
CA LEU A 786 27.99 13.13 -26.61
C LEU A 786 28.70 13.12 -27.96
N ALA A 787 28.23 12.32 -28.93
CA ALA A 787 28.81 12.26 -30.27
C ALA A 787 28.67 13.59 -31.06
N LEU A 788 27.62 14.37 -30.84
CA LEU A 788 27.48 15.73 -31.38
C LEU A 788 28.48 16.69 -30.74
N MET A 789 28.60 16.65 -29.41
CA MET A 789 29.56 17.48 -28.67
C MET A 789 31.01 17.18 -29.10
N GLU A 790 31.38 15.90 -29.18
CA GLU A 790 32.73 15.47 -29.58
C GLU A 790 33.11 15.97 -30.97
N ARG A 791 32.20 15.85 -31.95
CA ARG A 791 32.42 16.36 -33.30
C ARG A 791 32.63 17.87 -33.30
N PHE A 792 31.75 18.60 -32.61
CA PHE A 792 31.86 20.05 -32.52
C PHE A 792 33.17 20.50 -31.86
N LEU A 793 33.57 19.87 -30.75
CA LEU A 793 34.82 20.18 -30.05
C LEU A 793 36.04 19.89 -30.93
N ALA A 794 36.03 18.79 -31.70
CA ALA A 794 37.10 18.45 -32.63
C ALA A 794 37.20 19.46 -33.79
N GLU A 795 36.08 19.89 -34.37
CA GLU A 795 36.02 20.87 -35.46
C GLU A 795 36.56 22.26 -35.05
N HIS A 796 36.50 22.60 -33.76
CA HIS A 796 36.94 23.89 -33.21
C HIS A 796 38.26 23.80 -32.43
N ASP A 797 39.00 22.69 -32.57
CA ASP A 797 40.29 22.43 -31.90
C ASP A 797 40.27 22.61 -30.36
N ILE A 798 39.18 22.16 -29.74
CA ILE A 798 39.00 22.16 -28.28
C ILE A 798 39.37 20.76 -27.76
N GLN A 799 40.67 20.55 -27.58
CA GLN A 799 41.20 19.27 -27.12
C GLN A 799 41.09 19.10 -25.59
N PRO A 800 40.78 17.90 -25.07
CA PRO A 800 40.60 17.62 -23.64
C PRO A 800 41.80 17.90 -22.70
N PRO A 801 43.07 17.62 -23.07
CA PRO A 801 44.19 17.71 -22.13
C PRO A 801 44.33 19.10 -21.51
N GLY A 802 44.29 19.17 -20.17
CA GLY A 802 44.46 20.42 -19.42
C GLY A 802 43.24 21.34 -19.42
N ARG A 803 42.11 20.93 -20.01
CA ARG A 803 40.85 21.69 -19.99
C ARG A 803 39.87 21.14 -18.97
N ASP A 804 39.02 22.01 -18.46
CA ASP A 804 37.99 21.65 -17.49
C ASP A 804 36.58 21.64 -18.10
N TYR A 805 35.71 20.84 -17.49
CA TYR A 805 34.35 20.62 -17.96
C TYR A 805 33.36 20.69 -16.81
N LEU A 806 32.23 21.34 -17.03
CA LEU A 806 31.11 21.40 -16.09
C LEU A 806 29.82 20.87 -16.70
N ASP A 807 29.19 19.91 -16.03
CA ASP A 807 27.86 19.41 -16.35
C ASP A 807 26.82 19.99 -15.37
N VAL A 808 26.07 21.00 -15.82
CA VAL A 808 25.02 21.66 -15.02
C VAL A 808 23.71 20.89 -15.17
N ALA A 809 23.10 20.53 -14.04
CA ALA A 809 22.05 19.51 -13.96
C ALA A 809 22.56 18.12 -14.38
N SER A 810 23.75 17.77 -13.86
CA SER A 810 24.42 16.51 -14.11
C SER A 810 23.59 15.35 -13.62
N CYS A 811 23.24 14.46 -14.54
CA CYS A 811 22.42 13.31 -14.22
C CYS A 811 23.28 12.19 -13.62
N TYR A 812 23.36 12.07 -12.28
CA TYR A 812 24.21 11.12 -11.55
C TYR A 812 25.64 10.91 -12.10
N GLY A 813 26.20 11.92 -12.77
CA GLY A 813 27.58 11.97 -13.23
C GLY A 813 27.90 11.28 -14.55
N TRP A 814 26.95 10.83 -15.38
CA TRP A 814 27.32 10.08 -16.60
C TRP A 814 28.20 10.91 -17.57
N PHE A 815 27.84 12.17 -17.86
CA PHE A 815 28.69 13.03 -18.71
C PHE A 815 30.00 13.41 -18.02
N VAL A 816 29.99 13.55 -16.68
CA VAL A 816 31.22 13.76 -15.90
C VAL A 816 32.19 12.59 -16.09
N HIS A 817 31.68 11.35 -16.04
CA HIS A 817 32.45 10.15 -16.32
C HIS A 817 32.95 10.11 -17.76
N GLN A 818 32.06 10.29 -18.75
CA GLN A 818 32.43 10.23 -20.17
C GLN A 818 33.46 11.29 -20.57
N MET A 819 33.33 12.52 -20.06
CA MET A 819 34.30 13.59 -20.33
C MET A 819 35.61 13.37 -19.56
N SER A 820 35.56 12.77 -18.35
CA SER A 820 36.78 12.36 -17.62
C SER A 820 37.57 11.29 -18.38
N GLU A 821 36.90 10.29 -18.96
CA GLU A 821 37.56 9.24 -19.78
C GLU A 821 38.29 9.82 -21.00
N ARG A 822 37.86 11.00 -21.46
CA ARG A 822 38.47 11.73 -22.59
C ARG A 822 39.59 12.67 -22.17
N GLY A 823 39.84 12.84 -20.87
CA GLY A 823 40.94 13.64 -20.33
C GLY A 823 40.55 15.02 -19.79
N PHE A 824 39.27 15.38 -19.76
CA PHE A 824 38.83 16.62 -19.11
C PHE A 824 38.89 16.53 -17.58
N ALA A 825 39.22 17.63 -16.92
CA ALA A 825 38.92 17.82 -15.50
C ALA A 825 37.41 18.11 -15.33
N ALA A 826 36.60 17.04 -15.29
CA ALA A 826 35.15 17.12 -15.32
C ALA A 826 34.51 17.21 -13.92
N TYR A 827 33.52 18.10 -13.79
CA TYR A 827 32.72 18.35 -12.60
C TYR A 827 31.24 18.36 -12.95
N GLY A 828 30.38 18.06 -11.97
CA GLY A 828 28.92 18.07 -12.16
C GLY A 828 28.19 18.82 -11.05
N VAL A 829 27.02 19.35 -11.37
CA VAL A 829 26.08 19.96 -10.41
C VAL A 829 24.77 19.20 -10.46
N GLU A 830 24.36 18.61 -9.34
CA GLU A 830 23.15 17.80 -9.25
C GLU A 830 22.36 18.16 -8.01
N ARG A 831 21.04 18.15 -8.12
CA ARG A 831 20.15 18.47 -7.01
C ARG A 831 19.89 17.26 -6.11
N ASP A 832 19.97 16.05 -6.65
CA ASP A 832 19.70 14.84 -5.89
C ASP A 832 20.89 14.43 -5.00
N PRO A 833 20.73 14.35 -3.66
CA PRO A 833 21.82 13.99 -2.77
C PRO A 833 22.29 12.53 -2.91
N LEU A 834 21.55 11.67 -3.61
CA LEU A 834 21.94 10.28 -3.86
C LEU A 834 22.82 10.13 -5.10
N ALA A 835 22.95 11.16 -5.93
CA ALA A 835 23.68 11.10 -7.18
C ALA A 835 25.19 10.84 -7.02
N PRO A 836 25.94 11.49 -6.10
CA PRO A 836 27.36 11.20 -5.93
C PRO A 836 27.61 9.73 -5.57
N ARG A 837 26.76 9.17 -4.70
CA ARG A 837 26.85 7.76 -4.29
C ARG A 837 26.58 6.81 -5.46
N LEU A 838 25.58 7.11 -6.30
CA LEU A 838 25.30 6.30 -7.49
C LEU A 838 26.44 6.39 -8.52
N GLY A 839 26.92 7.61 -8.80
CA GLY A 839 28.02 7.83 -9.75
C GLY A 839 29.31 7.14 -9.31
N ALA A 840 29.63 7.18 -8.01
CA ALA A 840 30.76 6.45 -7.46
C ALA A 840 30.61 4.93 -7.62
N ALA A 841 29.44 4.39 -7.32
CA ALA A 841 29.21 2.95 -7.40
C ALA A 841 29.18 2.41 -8.83
N VAL A 842 28.59 3.14 -9.78
CA VAL A 842 28.39 2.66 -11.16
C VAL A 842 29.54 3.04 -12.09
N TYR A 843 30.11 4.23 -11.93
CA TYR A 843 31.13 4.78 -12.85
C TYR A 843 32.50 4.94 -12.19
N GLY A 844 32.66 4.61 -10.90
CA GLY A 844 33.92 4.80 -10.19
C GLY A 844 34.30 6.27 -10.01
N LEU A 845 33.34 7.19 -10.09
CA LEU A 845 33.59 8.62 -9.91
C LEU A 845 33.95 8.95 -8.46
N ASP A 846 34.88 9.90 -8.29
CA ASP A 846 35.06 10.55 -7.00
C ASP A 846 33.78 11.35 -6.64
N PRO A 847 33.11 11.03 -5.52
CA PRO A 847 31.92 11.76 -5.08
C PRO A 847 32.15 13.27 -4.97
N GLY A 848 33.38 13.71 -4.67
CA GLY A 848 33.72 15.13 -4.55
C GLY A 848 33.63 15.92 -5.86
N ARG A 849 33.59 15.25 -7.02
CA ARG A 849 33.43 15.90 -8.34
C ARG A 849 31.98 16.29 -8.66
N ILE A 850 31.01 15.82 -7.88
CA ILE A 850 29.59 16.14 -8.06
C ILE A 850 29.12 17.02 -6.90
N HIS A 851 28.92 18.31 -7.17
CA HIS A 851 28.33 19.23 -6.21
C HIS A 851 26.84 18.97 -6.05
N VAL A 852 26.38 18.80 -4.81
CA VAL A 852 24.96 18.60 -4.48
C VAL A 852 24.32 19.91 -4.05
N GLY A 853 23.45 20.48 -4.87
CA GLY A 853 22.88 21.79 -4.58
C GLY A 853 21.92 22.32 -5.65
N ASP A 854 21.45 23.56 -5.47
CA ASP A 854 20.72 24.28 -6.50
C ASP A 854 21.69 24.81 -7.56
N ALA A 855 21.40 24.57 -8.84
CA ALA A 855 22.28 24.98 -9.93
C ALA A 855 22.47 26.49 -10.01
N VAL A 856 21.47 27.29 -9.66
CA VAL A 856 21.57 28.77 -9.72
C VAL A 856 22.44 29.28 -8.58
N GLU A 857 22.32 28.71 -7.38
CA GLU A 857 23.19 29.05 -6.25
C GLU A 857 24.65 28.74 -6.58
N PHE A 858 24.93 27.53 -7.09
CA PHE A 858 26.27 27.14 -7.52
C PHE A 858 26.83 28.08 -8.60
N LEU A 859 26.04 28.42 -9.62
CA LEU A 859 26.50 29.31 -10.69
C LEU A 859 26.74 30.74 -10.20
N ARG A 860 25.97 31.24 -9.22
CA ARG A 860 26.21 32.55 -8.59
C ARG A 860 27.48 32.55 -7.75
N GLU A 861 27.76 31.46 -7.05
CA GLU A 861 29.02 31.29 -6.32
C GLU A 861 30.21 31.28 -7.29
N ALA A 862 30.09 30.55 -8.40
CA ALA A 862 31.09 30.55 -9.47
C ALA A 862 31.31 31.95 -10.07
N GLU A 863 30.22 32.68 -10.34
CA GLU A 863 30.28 34.08 -10.78
C GLU A 863 31.01 34.97 -9.75
N SER A 864 30.63 34.88 -8.47
CA SER A 864 31.22 35.72 -7.41
C SER A 864 32.71 35.44 -7.18
N SER A 865 33.16 34.22 -7.46
CA SER A 865 34.55 33.80 -7.36
C SER A 865 35.34 33.97 -8.67
N GLY A 866 34.68 34.39 -9.76
CA GLY A 866 35.29 34.50 -11.08
C GLY A 866 35.65 33.15 -11.71
N ARG A 867 35.10 32.03 -11.21
CA ARG A 867 35.39 30.69 -11.71
C ARG A 867 34.66 30.45 -13.03
N ARG A 868 35.43 30.07 -14.05
CA ARG A 868 34.93 29.65 -15.37
C ARG A 868 35.45 28.27 -15.74
N TRP A 869 34.71 27.56 -16.58
CA TRP A 869 35.10 26.27 -17.16
C TRP A 869 35.19 26.39 -18.68
N ASP A 870 36.20 25.79 -19.31
CA ASP A 870 36.40 25.80 -20.76
C ASP A 870 35.15 25.33 -21.49
N VAL A 871 34.55 24.22 -21.04
CA VAL A 871 33.34 23.64 -21.63
C VAL A 871 32.27 23.46 -20.56
N VAL A 872 31.10 24.03 -20.79
CA VAL A 872 29.92 23.86 -19.94
C VAL A 872 28.83 23.16 -20.73
N SER A 873 28.14 22.20 -20.12
CA SER A 873 26.87 21.69 -20.62
C SER A 873 25.74 21.97 -19.65
N CYS A 874 24.55 22.22 -20.18
CA CYS A 874 23.34 22.41 -19.39
C CYS A 874 22.17 21.78 -20.12
N PHE A 875 21.78 20.59 -19.65
CA PHE A 875 20.78 19.79 -20.35
C PHE A 875 19.45 19.76 -19.62
N SER A 876 18.36 19.97 -20.36
CA SER A 876 16.99 19.78 -19.90
C SER A 876 16.62 20.64 -18.69
N LEU A 877 17.29 21.80 -18.51
CA LEU A 877 17.06 22.69 -17.37
C LEU A 877 16.29 23.96 -17.78
N LEU A 878 16.67 24.62 -18.87
CA LEU A 878 16.20 25.96 -19.24
C LEU A 878 14.67 26.10 -19.34
N HIS A 879 13.98 25.12 -19.94
CA HIS A 879 12.52 25.17 -20.08
C HIS A 879 11.77 25.21 -18.74
N HIS A 880 12.36 24.75 -17.63
CA HIS A 880 11.76 24.94 -16.31
C HIS A 880 11.66 26.42 -15.92
N PHE A 881 12.62 27.24 -16.35
CA PHE A 881 12.68 28.67 -16.08
C PHE A 881 11.74 29.43 -17.02
N VAL A 882 11.69 29.04 -18.30
CA VAL A 882 10.71 29.56 -19.28
C VAL A 882 9.27 29.32 -18.81
N LEU A 883 9.00 28.17 -18.18
CA LEU A 883 7.68 27.83 -17.62
C LEU A 883 7.39 28.50 -16.25
N GLY A 884 8.27 29.38 -15.75
CA GLY A 884 8.12 30.03 -14.45
C GLY A 884 8.24 29.09 -13.24
N ARG A 885 8.94 27.95 -13.40
CA ARG A 885 9.17 26.95 -12.35
C ARG A 885 10.56 27.03 -11.73
N GLY A 886 11.46 27.85 -12.28
CA GLY A 886 12.80 28.10 -11.77
C GLY A 886 12.84 29.05 -10.57
N SER A 887 13.98 29.13 -9.91
CA SER A 887 14.25 30.07 -8.80
C SER A 887 14.55 31.50 -9.29
N THR A 888 14.81 31.66 -10.59
CA THR A 888 15.06 32.94 -11.26
C THR A 888 14.41 32.92 -12.66
N THR A 889 14.61 33.97 -13.45
CA THR A 889 14.11 34.04 -14.84
C THR A 889 14.98 33.22 -15.80
N ALA A 890 14.48 32.94 -17.01
CA ALA A 890 15.23 32.18 -18.01
C ALA A 890 16.47 32.94 -18.50
N GLU A 891 16.35 34.26 -18.64
CA GLU A 891 17.40 35.19 -19.02
C GLU A 891 18.54 35.17 -17.98
N GLU A 892 18.19 35.22 -16.70
CA GLU A 892 19.20 35.19 -15.63
C GLU A 892 19.93 33.85 -15.56
N LEU A 893 19.24 32.72 -15.78
CA LEU A 893 19.91 31.42 -15.86
C LEU A 893 20.91 31.37 -17.02
N VAL A 894 20.50 31.82 -18.20
CA VAL A 894 21.36 31.82 -19.39
C VAL A 894 22.54 32.77 -19.22
N ARG A 895 22.35 33.94 -18.60
CA ARG A 895 23.44 34.85 -18.24
C ARG A 895 24.45 34.20 -17.30
N LEU A 896 23.99 33.46 -16.30
CA LEU A 896 24.87 32.73 -15.38
C LEU A 896 25.65 31.60 -16.07
N LEU A 897 25.00 30.87 -16.98
CA LEU A 897 25.67 29.84 -17.80
C LEU A 897 26.70 30.45 -18.76
N ASP A 898 26.37 31.60 -19.37
CA ASP A 898 27.27 32.39 -20.20
C ASP A 898 28.53 32.80 -19.42
N GLN A 899 28.36 33.33 -18.19
CA GLN A 899 29.49 33.71 -17.34
C GLN A 899 30.33 32.51 -16.88
N ALA A 900 29.70 31.37 -16.60
CA ALA A 900 30.40 30.16 -16.17
C ALA A 900 31.18 29.50 -17.31
N ALA A 901 30.74 29.62 -18.57
CA ALA A 901 31.46 29.05 -19.70
C ALA A 901 32.61 29.96 -20.14
N GLY A 902 33.77 29.38 -20.43
CA GLY A 902 34.94 30.03 -20.99
C GLY A 902 34.88 30.02 -22.51
N ARG A 903 34.88 28.83 -23.11
CA ARG A 903 34.93 28.65 -24.57
C ARG A 903 33.60 28.20 -25.16
N VAL A 904 32.97 27.17 -24.61
CA VAL A 904 31.76 26.56 -25.21
C VAL A 904 30.68 26.29 -24.18
N LEU A 905 29.44 26.61 -24.52
CA LEU A 905 28.23 26.19 -23.83
C LEU A 905 27.40 25.26 -24.73
N PHE A 906 27.23 24.01 -24.30
CA PHE A 906 26.27 23.08 -24.88
C PHE A 906 24.94 23.14 -24.12
N LEU A 907 23.83 23.33 -24.84
CA LEU A 907 22.53 23.48 -24.22
C LEU A 907 21.44 22.74 -25.00
N ASP A 908 20.61 21.97 -24.30
CA ASP A 908 19.34 21.47 -24.81
C ASP A 908 18.21 21.89 -23.86
N THR A 909 17.02 22.06 -24.42
CA THR A 909 15.85 22.48 -23.64
C THR A 909 14.57 21.90 -24.22
N GLY A 910 13.53 21.81 -23.39
CA GLY A 910 12.22 21.38 -23.81
C GLY A 910 11.68 22.28 -24.92
N GLN A 911 11.07 21.70 -25.94
CA GLN A 911 10.58 22.40 -27.13
C GLN A 911 9.09 22.17 -27.35
N GLU A 912 8.47 23.04 -28.15
CA GLU A 912 7.04 23.00 -28.43
C GLU A 912 6.57 21.74 -29.19
N HIS A 913 7.46 21.09 -29.94
CA HIS A 913 7.13 19.87 -30.69
C HIS A 913 6.88 18.67 -29.76
N GLU A 914 7.35 18.72 -28.51
CA GLU A 914 7.13 17.65 -27.54
C GLU A 914 5.66 17.66 -27.08
N ALA A 915 4.97 16.53 -27.18
CA ALA A 915 3.53 16.45 -26.92
C ALA A 915 3.13 16.93 -25.51
N TRP A 916 4.00 16.79 -24.50
CA TRP A 916 3.76 17.31 -23.15
C TRP A 916 3.96 18.83 -22.99
N PHE A 917 4.60 19.49 -23.96
CA PHE A 917 4.90 20.92 -23.94
C PHE A 917 4.19 21.71 -25.06
N ALA A 918 3.52 21.01 -25.99
CA ALA A 918 2.80 21.60 -27.12
C ALA A 918 1.89 22.79 -26.78
N HIS A 919 1.31 22.83 -25.57
CA HIS A 919 0.50 23.96 -25.12
C HIS A 919 1.27 24.96 -24.24
N SER A 920 2.23 24.50 -23.45
CA SER A 920 2.91 25.32 -22.44
C SER A 920 4.14 26.05 -22.94
N LEU A 921 4.75 25.56 -24.02
CA LEU A 921 5.92 26.14 -24.68
C LEU A 921 5.60 26.57 -26.11
N LYS A 922 4.34 26.93 -26.40
CA LYS A 922 3.93 27.33 -27.75
C LYS A 922 4.78 28.51 -28.25
N GLY A 923 5.36 28.37 -29.43
CA GLY A 923 6.31 29.30 -30.03
C GLY A 923 7.78 29.11 -29.61
N TRP A 924 8.07 28.14 -28.74
CA TRP A 924 9.43 27.83 -28.25
C TRP A 924 10.02 26.63 -29.03
N ASN A 925 10.40 26.90 -30.28
CA ASN A 925 11.07 25.98 -31.20
C ASN A 925 12.56 26.30 -31.38
N ALA A 926 13.27 25.49 -32.18
CA ALA A 926 14.71 25.62 -32.38
C ALA A 926 15.15 27.03 -32.81
N GLU A 927 14.41 27.68 -33.72
CA GLU A 927 14.72 29.04 -34.19
C GLU A 927 14.58 30.08 -33.07
N SER A 928 13.45 30.03 -32.34
CA SER A 928 13.21 30.95 -31.21
C SER A 928 14.22 30.76 -30.06
N ILE A 929 14.66 29.52 -29.83
CA ILE A 929 15.67 29.20 -28.81
C ILE A 929 17.03 29.76 -29.24
N ALA A 930 17.43 29.54 -30.50
CA ALA A 930 18.67 30.10 -31.02
C ALA A 930 18.67 31.63 -30.98
N ALA A 931 17.55 32.28 -31.30
CA ALA A 931 17.40 33.73 -31.21
C ALA A 931 17.52 34.22 -29.75
N PHE A 932 16.85 33.55 -28.81
CA PHE A 932 16.93 33.85 -27.38
C PHE A 932 18.36 33.73 -26.84
N LEU A 933 19.09 32.67 -27.22
CA LEU A 933 20.48 32.50 -26.82
C LEU A 933 21.38 33.62 -27.37
N ARG A 934 21.20 34.04 -28.63
CA ARG A 934 21.95 35.16 -29.21
C ARG A 934 21.64 36.50 -28.54
N GLU A 935 20.41 36.72 -28.12
CA GLU A 935 19.99 37.97 -27.46
C GLU A 935 20.52 38.07 -26.01
N HIS A 936 20.64 36.94 -25.31
CA HIS A 936 20.90 36.91 -23.87
C HIS A 936 22.26 36.30 -23.46
N THR A 937 23.17 36.07 -24.41
CA THR A 937 24.54 35.60 -24.13
C THR A 937 25.59 36.45 -24.82
N THR A 938 26.85 36.28 -24.42
CA THR A 938 28.02 37.00 -24.98
C THR A 938 28.86 36.13 -25.92
N PHE A 939 28.31 35.02 -26.40
CA PHE A 939 29.01 34.14 -27.36
C PHE A 939 29.05 34.76 -28.76
N ASP A 940 30.14 34.51 -29.49
CA ASP A 940 30.32 35.01 -30.87
C ASP A 940 29.38 34.32 -31.86
N GLU A 941 29.06 33.05 -31.60
CA GLU A 941 28.26 32.22 -32.48
C GLU A 941 27.37 31.25 -31.70
N VAL A 942 26.13 31.05 -32.16
CA VAL A 942 25.18 30.05 -31.67
C VAL A 942 24.80 29.12 -32.83
N VAL A 943 25.26 27.87 -32.74
CA VAL A 943 25.12 26.82 -33.73
C VAL A 943 24.09 25.79 -33.26
N ASP A 944 23.14 25.45 -34.12
CA ASP A 944 22.22 24.32 -33.92
C ASP A 944 22.86 23.05 -34.51
N LEU A 945 23.23 22.10 -33.64
CA LEU A 945 23.86 20.84 -34.03
C LEU A 945 22.85 19.78 -34.50
N GLY A 946 21.54 20.11 -34.46
CA GLY A 946 20.45 19.24 -34.87
C GLY A 946 19.86 18.41 -33.72
N PRO A 947 18.79 17.65 -34.01
CA PRO A 947 18.03 16.89 -33.03
C PRO A 947 18.74 15.61 -32.56
N ASP A 948 18.56 15.24 -31.29
CA ASP A 948 18.89 13.92 -30.78
C ASP A 948 17.94 12.82 -31.33
N GLN A 949 18.40 11.57 -31.43
CA GLN A 949 17.60 10.46 -31.98
C GLN A 949 16.84 9.68 -30.89
N ASP A 950 16.48 10.33 -29.79
CA ASP A 950 15.80 9.70 -28.65
C ASP A 950 14.26 9.71 -28.75
N ALA A 951 13.71 10.24 -29.86
CA ALA A 951 12.31 10.17 -30.24
C ALA A 951 11.85 8.77 -30.68
N VAL A 952 12.08 7.76 -29.83
CA VAL A 952 11.72 6.35 -30.09
C VAL A 952 10.63 5.88 -29.12
N GLY A 953 9.79 4.94 -29.55
CA GLY A 953 8.74 4.36 -28.70
C GLY A 953 9.34 3.77 -27.41
N PRO A 954 8.76 4.02 -26.21
CA PRO A 954 7.41 4.52 -25.91
C PRO A 954 7.26 6.05 -25.80
N TYR A 955 8.31 6.83 -26.10
CA TYR A 955 8.31 8.31 -26.05
C TYR A 955 8.38 8.96 -27.43
N ALA A 956 7.94 8.24 -28.46
CA ALA A 956 7.64 8.85 -29.74
C ALA A 956 6.78 10.11 -29.50
N ASP A 957 7.12 11.22 -30.17
CA ASP A 957 6.49 12.54 -30.05
C ASP A 957 6.80 13.34 -28.77
N ASN A 958 7.66 12.87 -27.85
CA ASN A 958 8.02 13.62 -26.64
C ASN A 958 9.52 13.95 -26.52
N TYR A 959 10.34 13.51 -27.47
CA TYR A 959 11.76 13.86 -27.54
C TYR A 959 12.17 14.14 -29.01
N GLY A 960 13.47 14.31 -29.29
CA GLY A 960 13.98 14.89 -30.55
C GLY A 960 14.40 16.35 -30.41
N ARG A 961 15.04 16.69 -29.28
CA ARG A 961 15.48 18.06 -28.97
C ARG A 961 16.73 18.40 -29.76
N HIS A 962 16.74 19.63 -30.27
CA HIS A 962 17.93 20.20 -30.86
C HIS A 962 18.96 20.53 -29.78
N LEU A 963 20.22 20.18 -30.06
CA LEU A 963 21.37 20.52 -29.24
C LEU A 963 22.02 21.79 -29.80
N PHE A 964 22.16 22.82 -28.96
CA PHE A 964 22.82 24.06 -29.33
C PHE A 964 24.24 24.10 -28.77
N ALA A 965 25.17 24.65 -29.55
CA ALA A 965 26.52 24.99 -29.12
C ALA A 965 26.73 26.50 -29.28
N CYS A 966 27.04 27.17 -28.17
CA CYS A 966 27.43 28.59 -28.17
C CYS A 966 28.94 28.68 -27.96
N ILE A 967 29.67 29.37 -28.83
CA ILE A 967 31.15 29.38 -28.82
C ILE A 967 31.73 30.80 -28.77
N ARG A 968 32.85 30.94 -28.05
CA ARG A 968 33.73 32.12 -28.08
C ARG A 968 35.04 31.80 -28.82
N ARG A 969 35.30 32.52 -29.90
CA ARG A 969 36.45 32.33 -30.79
C ARG A 969 37.75 32.79 -30.12
#